data_AF-A0A351WTY9-F1
#
_entry.id   AF-A0A351WTY9-F1
#
_cell.length_a   1.000
_cell.length_b   1.000
_cell.length_c   1.000
_cell.angle_alpha   90.00
_cell.angle_beta   90.00
_cell.angle_gamma   90.00
#
_symmetry.space_group_name_H-M   'P 1'
#
loop_
_entity.id
_entity.type
_entity.pdbx_description
1 polymer ?
#
loop_
_entity_poly.entity_id
_entity_poly.type
_entity_poly.pdbx_seq_one_letter_code
_entity_poly.pdbx_strand_id
1 'polypeptide(L)'
;MSWHIAVQNAHKRLNSPLIPSSLELISLIKQVNPTKVCLSDAEREHGYVMKSRLQNLLLEQYGETFWLAPHPLDSNIVLIKHIALPSIDACHAKLAALSCKALDCVATHDPALAATKSQKKPRKVPREGTSAGESPTELWKRAQCFLDGFDFAAAAELLCSIRILDRDELPLVERAARALVEEIGAYPQAVELLLAQQNQYLRHPGLRVLLARAYYLSGALPEARAIFDDLHRGELDKEALVAYADIVYKDGNLLPALKLLKAAEETEGYAGSLESLKQEVESALQAMAEPLLERALSALDRADMPEAELWARQVLQLCPNNQRARDIVARMDSEKQAAEIAALWERLAQTERCEGRLELLEQLSGRDRASRERIASMIAGEKSRQKKESAQAQLERLRTLAKESAWPEAFDVVWWLQGQMDQDEACREACSISPYLSVLYENRRLRRLSERSARQVWLDLVRAMTSVGSGHPEPSLKILEGVKHYFERYEAFKEVYELSLRGEQEKAREEIKALLLVASREDTSLSQAQHCLSAARRAMVHLPAEESAEYCRILEARIAELTPPEPEEELIEAYKYFARSGIHEKAAIVRNCMSDQAVLDRVDAELAEYFAIERSPVRLEFSDTLQVDLSSDQPLLWVGSTDRHLLLREADDAILVVHLEKMTATRFASPHFKDLHIADFIPPDDTFLFRNMQDPLPRWRAELSDEKSAFTACFNITELCESEDECPVAVYLSSERVTDYYVVLHDFEGVKPGRVVRKRLGSRSPVSDSIKIGDKVKPEMKRLSWHPDKFIIGAEDLMKVCAKNLTSDYRIDMPPSDIWAIDLPNGHFYYFDRAILKRTDLEFDHIERFVNSPCCFYFQEFHQKLGLCPTTNTLMVGLGPKAALYDFVGNRISTPFSWGRVIGTRPARKWYCYDYCKETRTLTLRDVTEELSTLLEWEEAATPLGDTKEKNPDWHLKLHSQLYFGLKGEEEPEEPLSGEGGTM
;
A
#
# COMPACT_ATOMS: atom_id res chain seq x y z
N MET A 1 36.92 -26.69 -4.34
CA MET A 1 37.32 -27.76 -5.29
C MET A 1 38.34 -28.65 -4.60
N SER A 2 38.27 -29.98 -4.76
CA SER A 2 39.26 -30.87 -4.14
C SER A 2 40.63 -30.72 -4.83
N TRP A 3 41.71 -30.64 -4.05
CA TRP A 3 43.08 -30.44 -4.55
C TRP A 3 43.48 -31.52 -5.58
N HIS A 4 42.97 -32.75 -5.45
CA HIS A 4 43.18 -33.83 -6.42
C HIS A 4 42.61 -33.53 -7.81
N ILE A 5 41.47 -32.84 -7.90
CA ILE A 5 40.91 -32.41 -9.20
C ILE A 5 41.84 -31.38 -9.85
N ALA A 6 42.39 -30.45 -9.06
CA ALA A 6 43.34 -29.46 -9.58
C ALA A 6 44.63 -30.10 -10.09
N VAL A 7 45.16 -31.11 -9.38
CA VAL A 7 46.34 -31.88 -9.81
C VAL A 7 46.05 -32.70 -11.07
N GLN A 8 44.89 -33.36 -11.17
CA GLN A 8 44.50 -34.10 -12.37
C GLN A 8 44.33 -33.17 -13.58
N ASN A 9 43.76 -31.99 -13.37
CA ASN A 9 43.62 -30.97 -14.42
C ASN A 9 45.00 -30.44 -14.87
N ALA A 10 45.90 -30.16 -13.94
CA ALA A 10 47.27 -29.78 -14.25
C ALA A 10 48.00 -30.87 -15.05
N HIS A 11 47.81 -32.14 -14.69
CA HIS A 11 48.42 -33.27 -15.41
C HIS A 11 47.88 -33.41 -16.84
N LYS A 12 46.56 -33.28 -17.02
CA LYS A 12 45.93 -33.28 -18.36
C LYS A 12 46.46 -32.14 -19.23
N ARG A 13 46.65 -30.94 -18.65
CA ARG A 13 47.14 -29.76 -19.37
C ARG A 13 48.61 -29.87 -19.74
N LEU A 14 49.46 -30.38 -18.84
CA LEU A 14 50.88 -30.64 -19.14
C LEU A 14 51.09 -31.65 -20.28
N ASN A 15 50.12 -32.53 -20.51
CA ASN A 15 50.19 -33.56 -21.56
C ASN A 15 49.31 -33.21 -22.79
N SER A 16 48.71 -32.02 -22.84
CA SER A 16 47.88 -31.58 -23.96
C SER A 16 48.75 -31.05 -25.10
N PRO A 17 48.39 -31.30 -26.37
CA PRO A 17 49.04 -30.65 -27.50
C PRO A 17 48.67 -29.16 -27.62
N LEU A 18 47.62 -28.71 -26.90
CA LEU A 18 47.21 -27.31 -26.85
C LEU A 18 48.04 -26.56 -25.81
N ILE A 19 48.70 -25.47 -26.23
CA ILE A 19 49.50 -24.62 -25.35
C ILE A 19 48.55 -23.84 -24.43
N PRO A 20 48.56 -24.06 -23.09
CA PRO A 20 47.69 -23.32 -22.15
C PRO A 20 48.16 -21.88 -22.01
N SER A 21 47.24 -20.93 -21.78
CA SER A 21 47.62 -19.51 -21.65
C SER A 21 48.47 -19.27 -20.39
N SER A 22 49.25 -18.18 -20.36
CA SER A 22 50.11 -17.86 -19.21
C SER A 22 49.30 -17.69 -17.92
N LEU A 23 48.08 -17.13 -17.98
CA LEU A 23 47.17 -17.00 -16.84
C LEU A 23 46.54 -18.33 -16.41
N GLU A 24 46.18 -19.19 -17.36
CA GLU A 24 45.74 -20.56 -17.06
C GLU A 24 46.83 -21.32 -16.31
N LEU A 25 48.09 -21.22 -16.76
CA LEU A 25 49.23 -21.82 -16.09
C LEU A 25 49.44 -21.22 -14.69
N ILE A 26 49.38 -19.89 -14.53
CA ILE A 26 49.50 -19.22 -13.22
C ILE A 26 48.40 -19.65 -12.26
N SER A 27 47.16 -19.76 -12.73
CA SER A 27 46.02 -20.23 -11.93
C SER A 27 46.24 -21.68 -11.48
N LEU A 28 46.64 -22.57 -12.40
CA LEU A 28 46.97 -23.97 -12.08
C LEU A 28 48.12 -24.05 -11.08
N ILE A 29 49.19 -23.27 -11.27
CA ILE A 29 50.33 -23.17 -10.35
C ILE A 29 49.87 -22.79 -8.93
N LYS A 30 48.96 -21.81 -8.81
CA LYS A 30 48.39 -21.38 -7.52
C LYS A 30 47.49 -22.45 -6.90
N GLN A 31 46.72 -23.17 -7.70
CA GLN A 31 45.79 -24.21 -7.24
C GLN A 31 46.49 -25.49 -6.79
N VAL A 32 47.60 -25.90 -7.45
CA VAL A 32 48.37 -27.08 -7.04
C VAL A 32 49.33 -26.79 -5.88
N ASN A 33 49.60 -25.51 -5.57
CA ASN A 33 50.54 -25.11 -4.54
C ASN A 33 50.09 -25.60 -3.15
N PRO A 34 50.83 -26.51 -2.50
CA PRO A 34 50.37 -27.21 -1.30
C PRO A 34 50.43 -26.34 -0.02
N THR A 35 50.96 -25.12 -0.07
CA THR A 35 51.24 -24.27 1.12
C THR A 35 49.98 -23.81 1.88
N LYS A 36 48.78 -23.90 1.28
CA LYS A 36 47.52 -23.45 1.89
C LYS A 36 46.58 -24.60 2.30
N VAL A 37 47.00 -25.85 2.16
CA VAL A 37 46.15 -27.04 2.35
C VAL A 37 46.87 -28.03 3.27
N CYS A 38 46.19 -28.56 4.29
CA CYS A 38 46.72 -29.58 5.19
C CYS A 38 46.81 -30.95 4.49
N LEU A 39 47.83 -31.13 3.64
CA LEU A 39 48.07 -32.36 2.87
C LEU A 39 49.10 -33.26 3.58
N SER A 40 48.98 -34.58 3.33
CA SER A 40 50.00 -35.55 3.75
C SER A 40 51.37 -35.22 3.14
N ASP A 41 52.47 -35.70 3.73
CA ASP A 41 53.82 -35.39 3.23
C ASP A 41 54.02 -35.83 1.77
N ALA A 42 53.49 -37.00 1.39
CA ALA A 42 53.57 -37.53 0.04
C ALA A 42 52.79 -36.67 -0.99
N GLU A 43 51.60 -36.20 -0.62
CA GLU A 43 50.80 -35.31 -1.48
C GLU A 43 51.41 -33.92 -1.58
N ARG A 44 52.00 -33.43 -0.50
CA ARG A 44 52.71 -32.14 -0.47
C ARG A 44 53.91 -32.17 -1.40
N GLU A 45 54.70 -33.25 -1.38
CA GLU A 45 55.81 -33.45 -2.30
C GLU A 45 55.33 -33.53 -3.76
N HIS A 46 54.28 -34.32 -4.02
CA HIS A 46 53.67 -34.41 -5.34
C HIS A 46 53.18 -33.04 -5.87
N GLY A 47 52.56 -32.24 -5.00
CA GLY A 47 52.13 -30.87 -5.31
C GLY A 47 53.29 -29.94 -5.68
N TYR A 48 54.41 -30.02 -4.96
CA TYR A 48 55.60 -29.23 -5.29
C TYR A 48 56.25 -29.66 -6.61
N VAL A 49 56.26 -30.96 -6.93
CA VAL A 49 56.74 -31.46 -8.23
C VAL A 49 55.86 -30.94 -9.37
N MET A 50 54.53 -31.00 -9.23
CA MET A 50 53.59 -30.48 -10.23
C MET A 50 53.71 -28.97 -10.39
N LYS A 51 53.83 -28.23 -9.28
CA LYS A 51 54.09 -26.79 -9.29
C LYS A 51 55.36 -26.45 -10.08
N SER A 52 56.45 -27.17 -9.83
CA SER A 52 57.74 -26.94 -10.52
C SER A 52 57.64 -27.22 -12.02
N ARG A 53 56.95 -28.29 -12.43
CA ARG A 53 56.73 -28.60 -13.86
C ARG A 53 55.92 -27.52 -14.58
N LEU A 54 54.87 -27.01 -13.93
CA LEU A 54 54.07 -25.92 -14.48
C LEU A 54 54.86 -24.59 -14.53
N GLN A 55 55.68 -24.30 -13.51
CA GLN A 55 56.56 -23.12 -13.51
C GLN A 55 57.59 -23.18 -14.65
N ASN A 56 58.16 -24.35 -14.92
CA ASN A 56 59.06 -24.54 -16.06
C ASN A 56 58.33 -24.37 -17.39
N LEU A 57 57.13 -24.95 -17.55
CA LEU A 57 56.35 -24.76 -18.76
C LEU A 57 55.97 -23.29 -18.99
N LEU A 58 55.61 -22.56 -17.91
CA LEU A 58 55.31 -21.13 -17.97
C LEU A 58 56.51 -20.34 -18.48
N LEU A 59 57.71 -20.56 -17.93
CA LEU A 59 58.91 -19.82 -18.32
C LEU A 59 59.47 -20.25 -19.67
N GLU A 60 59.39 -21.53 -20.03
CA GLU A 60 59.86 -22.02 -21.34
C GLU A 60 58.99 -21.53 -22.51
N GLN A 61 57.70 -21.26 -22.28
CA GLN A 61 56.77 -20.79 -23.31
C GLN A 61 56.60 -19.27 -23.31
N TYR A 62 56.71 -18.63 -22.15
CA TYR A 62 56.39 -17.21 -21.97
C TYR A 62 57.48 -16.41 -21.25
N GLY A 63 58.69 -16.94 -21.08
CA GLY A 63 59.73 -16.39 -20.21
C GLY A 63 60.11 -14.94 -20.48
N GLU A 64 60.03 -14.47 -21.72
CA GLU A 64 60.33 -13.09 -22.11
C GLU A 64 59.39 -12.06 -21.47
N THR A 65 58.20 -12.51 -21.02
CA THR A 65 57.18 -11.68 -20.38
C THR A 65 57.27 -11.68 -18.85
N PHE A 66 58.20 -12.45 -18.29
CA PHE A 66 58.42 -12.59 -16.86
C PHE A 66 59.85 -12.21 -16.46
N TRP A 67 60.01 -11.72 -15.24
CA TRP A 67 61.31 -11.54 -14.62
C TRP A 67 61.36 -12.24 -13.26
N LEU A 68 62.57 -12.62 -12.84
CA LEU A 68 62.81 -13.34 -11.59
C LEU A 68 63.35 -12.37 -10.54
N ALA A 69 62.52 -12.05 -9.53
CA ALA A 69 62.92 -11.20 -8.41
C ALA A 69 63.48 -12.08 -7.27
N PRO A 70 64.71 -11.87 -6.77
CA PRO A 70 65.24 -12.66 -5.66
C PRO A 70 64.45 -12.41 -4.36
N HIS A 71 64.21 -13.45 -3.57
CA HIS A 71 63.52 -13.32 -2.29
C HIS A 71 64.43 -12.64 -1.24
N PRO A 72 63.94 -11.65 -0.46
CA PRO A 72 64.78 -10.83 0.41
C PRO A 72 65.45 -11.59 1.56
N LEU A 73 64.98 -12.80 1.89
CA LEU A 73 65.47 -13.62 3.00
C LEU A 73 66.18 -14.92 2.55
N ASP A 74 66.11 -15.31 1.28
CA ASP A 74 66.76 -16.53 0.76
C ASP A 74 67.06 -16.39 -0.73
N SER A 75 68.35 -16.34 -1.08
CA SER A 75 68.82 -16.18 -2.45
C SER A 75 68.54 -17.39 -3.36
N ASN A 76 68.16 -18.54 -2.79
CA ASN A 76 67.78 -19.73 -3.55
C ASN A 76 66.30 -19.74 -3.96
N ILE A 77 65.52 -18.73 -3.55
CA ILE A 77 64.12 -18.57 -3.89
C ILE A 77 63.95 -17.30 -4.73
N VAL A 78 63.24 -17.43 -5.84
CA VAL A 78 62.88 -16.33 -6.74
C VAL A 78 61.37 -16.20 -6.85
N LEU A 79 60.87 -14.99 -7.01
CA LEU A 79 59.49 -14.68 -7.31
C LEU A 79 59.37 -14.41 -8.82
N ILE A 80 58.55 -15.22 -9.50
CA ILE A 80 58.26 -15.07 -10.92
C ILE A 80 57.19 -13.98 -11.08
N LYS A 81 57.56 -12.84 -11.67
CA LYS A 81 56.70 -11.65 -11.82
C LYS A 81 56.44 -11.33 -13.29
N HIS A 82 55.18 -11.07 -13.62
CA HIS A 82 54.82 -10.62 -14.96
C HIS A 82 55.27 -9.17 -15.17
N ILE A 83 55.88 -8.86 -16.33
CA ILE A 83 56.44 -7.55 -16.63
C ILE A 83 55.31 -6.51 -16.82
N ALA A 84 54.33 -6.81 -17.68
CA ALA A 84 53.22 -5.90 -17.99
C ALA A 84 52.04 -5.92 -16.99
N LEU A 85 51.97 -6.92 -16.09
CA LEU A 85 50.83 -7.14 -15.17
C LEU A 85 51.33 -7.23 -13.72
N PRO A 86 51.66 -6.08 -13.08
CA PRO A 86 52.33 -6.06 -11.78
C PRO A 86 51.46 -6.55 -10.61
N SER A 87 50.16 -6.75 -10.81
CA SER A 87 49.24 -7.43 -9.87
C SER A 87 49.27 -8.96 -9.99
N ILE A 88 49.89 -9.50 -11.04
CA ILE A 88 49.91 -10.92 -11.36
C ILE A 88 51.29 -11.49 -11.05
N ASP A 89 51.45 -11.92 -9.80
CA ASP A 89 52.57 -12.77 -9.40
C ASP A 89 52.21 -14.24 -9.69
N ALA A 90 53.10 -14.97 -10.38
CA ALA A 90 52.88 -16.39 -10.66
C ALA A 90 53.02 -17.21 -9.38
N CYS A 91 54.20 -17.14 -8.73
CA CYS A 91 54.51 -17.54 -7.34
C CYS A 91 56.03 -17.60 -7.08
N HIS A 92 56.42 -17.93 -5.83
CA HIS A 92 57.79 -18.29 -5.47
C HIS A 92 58.21 -19.65 -6.06
N ALA A 93 59.41 -19.69 -6.64
CA ALA A 93 60.08 -20.87 -7.18
C ALA A 93 61.46 -21.03 -6.52
N LYS A 94 61.91 -22.28 -6.33
CA LYS A 94 63.30 -22.55 -5.96
C LYS A 94 64.15 -22.51 -7.22
N LEU A 95 65.24 -21.75 -7.21
CA LEU A 95 66.12 -21.59 -8.37
C LEU A 95 66.60 -22.95 -8.92
N ALA A 96 66.98 -23.87 -8.02
CA ALA A 96 67.45 -25.21 -8.37
C ALA A 96 66.36 -26.15 -8.97
N ALA A 97 65.09 -25.78 -8.88
CA ALA A 97 63.97 -26.56 -9.45
C ALA A 97 63.54 -26.05 -10.85
N LEU A 98 64.12 -24.94 -11.31
CA LEU A 98 63.94 -24.43 -12.67
C LEU A 98 64.95 -25.08 -13.61
N SER A 99 64.51 -25.45 -14.81
CA SER A 99 65.34 -26.04 -15.87
C SER A 99 66.26 -24.96 -16.45
N CYS A 100 67.42 -25.35 -16.99
CA CYS A 100 68.30 -24.40 -17.67
C CYS A 100 67.56 -23.70 -18.83
N LYS A 101 66.75 -24.44 -19.57
CA LYS A 101 65.92 -23.90 -20.65
C LYS A 101 64.93 -22.85 -20.17
N ALA A 102 64.26 -23.08 -19.03
CA ALA A 102 63.37 -22.09 -18.43
C ALA A 102 64.11 -20.82 -18.01
N LEU A 103 65.34 -20.94 -17.49
CA LEU A 103 66.17 -19.79 -17.09
C LEU A 103 66.70 -19.01 -18.30
N ASP A 104 67.05 -19.70 -19.39
CA ASP A 104 67.54 -19.09 -20.63
C ASP A 104 66.44 -18.30 -21.37
N CYS A 105 65.17 -18.69 -21.19
CA CYS A 105 64.01 -18.02 -21.79
C CYS A 105 63.52 -16.78 -21.02
N VAL A 106 64.01 -16.53 -19.81
CA VAL A 106 63.58 -15.39 -18.98
C VAL A 106 64.25 -14.09 -19.44
N ALA A 107 63.51 -12.99 -19.45
CA ALA A 107 64.08 -11.68 -19.72
C ALA A 107 65.23 -11.36 -18.74
N THR A 108 66.44 -11.14 -19.24
CA THR A 108 67.61 -10.77 -18.44
C THR A 108 67.43 -9.36 -17.90
N HIS A 109 67.03 -9.22 -16.64
CA HIS A 109 67.20 -7.96 -15.95
C HIS A 109 68.67 -7.84 -15.61
N ASP A 110 69.43 -7.06 -16.38
CA ASP A 110 70.82 -6.76 -16.07
C ASP A 110 70.89 -5.49 -15.21
N PRO A 111 70.98 -5.59 -13.86
CA PRO A 111 71.25 -4.42 -13.03
C PRO A 111 72.65 -3.84 -13.27
N ALA A 112 73.53 -4.49 -14.06
CA ALA A 112 74.91 -4.06 -14.30
C ALA A 112 75.11 -3.18 -15.54
N LEU A 113 74.16 -3.13 -16.50
CA LEU A 113 74.13 -2.09 -17.54
C LEU A 113 73.66 -0.72 -16.99
N ALA A 114 73.08 -0.69 -15.79
CA ALA A 114 72.83 0.53 -15.02
C ALA A 114 74.04 0.99 -14.17
N ALA A 115 75.16 0.27 -14.17
CA ALA A 115 76.27 0.53 -13.23
C ALA A 115 77.68 0.69 -13.84
N THR A 116 77.88 0.58 -15.17
CA THR A 116 79.24 0.73 -15.77
C THR A 116 79.38 1.68 -16.98
N LYS A 117 78.46 2.63 -17.15
CA LYS A 117 78.76 3.94 -17.79
C LYS A 117 78.54 5.12 -16.85
N SER A 118 78.73 4.91 -15.54
CA SER A 118 78.87 5.96 -14.54
C SER A 118 80.33 6.07 -14.08
N GLN A 119 81.15 6.73 -14.89
CA GLN A 119 82.26 7.52 -14.35
C GLN A 119 82.33 8.88 -15.05
N LYS A 120 81.58 9.83 -14.51
CA LYS A 120 82.13 10.92 -13.70
C LYS A 120 81.01 11.89 -13.36
N LYS A 121 80.79 12.10 -12.07
CA LYS A 121 79.96 13.18 -11.53
C LYS A 121 80.25 14.49 -12.27
N PRO A 122 79.21 15.21 -12.74
CA PRO A 122 79.11 16.61 -12.46
C PRO A 122 78.26 16.78 -11.20
N ARG A 123 78.89 17.39 -10.19
CA ARG A 123 78.38 18.52 -9.42
C ARG A 123 76.86 18.60 -9.21
N LYS A 124 76.43 18.73 -7.93
CA LYS A 124 75.25 19.54 -7.59
C LYS A 124 75.42 20.89 -8.30
N VAL A 125 74.74 21.07 -9.42
CA VAL A 125 74.41 22.38 -9.97
C VAL A 125 73.06 22.74 -9.34
N PRO A 126 72.86 23.99 -8.92
CA PRO A 126 71.61 24.43 -8.32
C PRO A 126 70.44 24.21 -9.29
N ARG A 127 69.22 24.36 -8.81
CA ARG A 127 68.17 24.99 -9.62
C ARG A 127 68.77 26.28 -10.20
N GLU A 128 69.27 26.22 -11.42
CA GLU A 128 69.42 27.36 -12.32
C GLU A 128 68.46 27.07 -13.47
N GLY A 129 67.48 27.95 -13.59
CA GLY A 129 66.28 27.72 -14.38
C GLY A 129 66.49 27.65 -15.89
N THR A 130 65.36 27.38 -16.55
CA THR A 130 65.09 27.45 -18.00
C THR A 130 65.85 26.42 -18.84
N SER A 131 65.22 25.38 -19.40
CA SER A 131 63.98 25.39 -20.18
C SER A 131 62.88 24.48 -19.62
N ALA A 132 61.63 24.87 -19.84
CA ALA A 132 60.51 23.94 -19.82
C ALA A 132 60.88 22.67 -20.59
N GLY A 133 60.96 21.51 -19.92
CA GLY A 133 60.79 20.26 -20.64
C GLY A 133 59.38 20.32 -21.21
N GLU A 134 59.26 20.23 -22.53
CA GLU A 134 57.97 20.39 -23.21
C GLU A 134 56.93 19.53 -22.50
N SER A 135 55.84 20.17 -22.09
CA SER A 135 54.75 19.46 -21.44
C SER A 135 54.24 18.34 -22.37
N PRO A 136 53.70 17.23 -21.83
CA PRO A 136 53.07 16.18 -22.65
C PRO A 136 52.08 16.72 -23.70
N THR A 137 51.42 17.83 -23.35
CA THR A 137 50.50 18.57 -24.24
C THR A 137 51.23 19.27 -25.39
N GLU A 138 52.41 19.85 -25.16
CA GLU A 138 53.24 20.46 -26.21
C GLU A 138 53.85 19.41 -27.14
N LEU A 139 54.32 18.29 -26.59
CA LEU A 139 54.80 17.14 -27.37
C LEU A 139 53.70 16.58 -28.28
N TRP A 140 52.47 16.40 -27.75
CA TRP A 140 51.32 15.99 -28.54
C TRP A 140 51.00 16.99 -29.66
N LYS A 141 50.98 18.30 -29.38
CA LYS A 141 50.71 19.33 -30.40
C LYS A 141 51.76 19.34 -31.52
N ARG A 142 53.04 19.13 -31.19
CA ARG A 142 54.11 19.02 -32.18
C ARG A 142 53.98 17.74 -33.00
N ALA A 143 53.73 16.61 -32.33
CA ALA A 143 53.46 15.36 -33.02
C ALA A 143 52.27 15.49 -33.98
N GLN A 144 51.19 16.19 -33.57
CA GLN A 144 50.05 16.48 -34.44
C GLN A 144 50.45 17.29 -35.68
N CYS A 145 51.33 18.29 -35.55
CA CYS A 145 51.82 19.04 -36.71
C CYS A 145 52.60 18.14 -37.69
N PHE A 146 53.31 17.13 -37.19
CA PHE A 146 53.99 16.14 -38.03
C PHE A 146 53.01 15.13 -38.65
N LEU A 147 51.98 14.70 -37.92
CA LEU A 147 50.88 13.87 -38.45
C LEU A 147 50.16 14.59 -39.60
N ASP A 148 49.78 15.86 -39.39
CA ASP A 148 49.14 16.71 -40.41
C ASP A 148 50.08 16.98 -41.60
N GLY A 149 51.40 16.98 -41.35
CA GLY A 149 52.46 17.08 -42.34
C GLY A 149 52.88 15.75 -42.99
N PHE A 150 52.24 14.63 -42.66
CA PHE A 150 52.56 13.26 -43.10
C PHE A 150 53.98 12.76 -42.76
N ASP A 151 54.67 13.39 -41.80
CA ASP A 151 55.95 12.90 -41.27
C ASP A 151 55.71 11.95 -40.10
N PHE A 152 55.31 10.73 -40.45
CA PHE A 152 54.95 9.68 -39.49
C PHE A 152 56.12 9.20 -38.63
N ALA A 153 57.36 9.30 -39.11
CA ALA A 153 58.54 8.89 -38.37
C ALA A 153 58.86 9.89 -37.24
N ALA A 154 58.88 11.19 -37.55
CA ALA A 154 59.08 12.24 -36.55
C ALA A 154 57.90 12.29 -35.55
N ALA A 155 56.67 12.08 -36.02
CA ALA A 155 55.50 11.96 -35.16
C ALA A 155 55.63 10.77 -34.20
N ALA A 156 56.01 9.58 -34.69
CA ALA A 156 56.15 8.39 -33.86
C ALA A 156 57.21 8.53 -32.76
N GLU A 157 58.36 9.12 -33.07
CA GLU A 157 59.42 9.39 -32.08
C GLU A 157 58.93 10.32 -30.96
N LEU A 158 58.22 11.40 -31.34
CA LEU A 158 57.69 12.35 -30.36
C LEU A 158 56.58 11.74 -29.50
N LEU A 159 55.65 10.98 -30.10
CA LEU A 159 54.58 10.31 -29.38
C LEU A 159 55.13 9.25 -28.41
N CYS A 160 56.13 8.45 -28.83
CA CYS A 160 56.76 7.44 -27.98
C CYS A 160 57.48 8.05 -26.77
N SER A 161 57.91 9.31 -26.86
CA SER A 161 58.62 10.02 -25.77
C SER A 161 57.72 10.55 -24.65
N ILE A 162 56.39 10.55 -24.82
CA ILE A 162 55.44 11.12 -23.84
C ILE A 162 55.49 10.36 -22.51
N ARG A 163 55.71 11.07 -21.40
CA ARG A 163 55.69 10.53 -20.03
C ARG A 163 54.81 11.40 -19.16
N ILE A 164 53.85 10.80 -18.45
CA ILE A 164 52.95 11.52 -17.56
C ILE A 164 53.37 11.41 -16.09
N LEU A 165 53.08 12.47 -15.33
CA LEU A 165 53.31 12.53 -13.88
C LEU A 165 51.99 12.56 -13.10
N ASP A 166 50.90 12.98 -13.75
CA ASP A 166 49.56 13.07 -13.18
C ASP A 166 48.58 12.13 -13.90
N ARG A 167 47.60 11.62 -13.16
CA ARG A 167 46.52 10.79 -13.68
C ARG A 167 45.63 11.57 -14.67
N ASP A 168 45.49 12.88 -14.48
CA ASP A 168 44.66 13.73 -15.34
C ASP A 168 45.21 13.83 -16.78
N GLU A 169 46.47 13.45 -16.99
CA GLU A 169 47.12 13.44 -18.31
C GLU A 169 46.95 12.09 -19.05
N LEU A 170 46.30 11.08 -18.44
CA LEU A 170 46.04 9.77 -19.07
C LEU A 170 45.36 9.84 -20.45
N PRO A 171 44.36 10.71 -20.69
CA PRO A 171 43.73 10.82 -22.00
C PRO A 171 44.72 11.20 -23.12
N LEU A 172 45.81 11.91 -22.81
CA LEU A 172 46.84 12.24 -23.78
C LEU A 172 47.66 11.00 -24.17
N VAL A 173 47.95 10.11 -23.22
CA VAL A 173 48.63 8.83 -23.50
C VAL A 173 47.73 7.90 -24.31
N GLU A 174 46.44 7.81 -23.98
CA GLU A 174 45.48 7.03 -24.78
C GLU A 174 45.40 7.54 -26.22
N ARG A 175 45.40 8.86 -26.41
CA ARG A 175 45.37 9.49 -27.74
C ARG A 175 46.67 9.25 -28.51
N ALA A 176 47.81 9.35 -27.85
CA ALA A 176 49.12 9.03 -28.44
C ALA A 176 49.25 7.57 -28.85
N ALA A 177 48.80 6.65 -28.00
CA ALA A 177 48.77 5.23 -28.30
C ALA A 177 47.83 4.92 -29.48
N ARG A 178 46.63 5.53 -29.54
CA ARG A 178 45.72 5.39 -30.67
C ARG A 178 46.32 5.92 -31.97
N ALA A 179 46.94 7.10 -31.97
CA ALA A 179 47.59 7.62 -33.18
C ALA A 179 48.73 6.69 -33.66
N LEU A 180 49.53 6.13 -32.73
CA LEU A 180 50.56 5.16 -33.08
C LEU A 180 49.99 3.85 -33.67
N VAL A 181 48.86 3.36 -33.14
CA VAL A 181 48.24 2.10 -33.58
C VAL A 181 47.39 2.27 -34.83
N GLU A 182 46.52 3.27 -34.88
CA GLU A 182 45.45 3.42 -35.86
C GLU A 182 45.84 4.33 -37.03
N GLU A 183 46.67 5.36 -36.81
CA GLU A 183 47.04 6.34 -37.86
C GLU A 183 48.43 6.06 -38.45
N ILE A 184 49.41 5.68 -37.62
CA ILE A 184 50.81 5.47 -38.03
C ILE A 184 51.10 3.99 -38.34
N GLY A 185 50.49 3.06 -37.60
CA GLY A 185 50.83 1.63 -37.65
C GLY A 185 52.17 1.28 -36.99
N ALA A 186 52.68 2.13 -36.10
CA ALA A 186 53.92 1.95 -35.34
C ALA A 186 53.68 1.16 -34.05
N TYR A 187 53.26 -0.11 -34.17
CA TYR A 187 52.87 -0.96 -33.05
C TYR A 187 53.98 -1.16 -31.99
N PRO A 188 55.26 -1.38 -32.35
CA PRO A 188 56.33 -1.49 -31.36
C PRO A 188 56.50 -0.22 -30.52
N GLN A 189 56.41 0.95 -31.15
CA GLN A 189 56.49 2.25 -30.47
C GLN A 189 55.25 2.51 -29.60
N ALA A 190 54.07 2.01 -29.98
CA ALA A 190 52.89 2.05 -29.12
C ALA A 190 53.06 1.20 -27.85
N VAL A 191 53.62 -0.02 -27.99
CA VAL A 191 53.97 -0.87 -26.85
C VAL A 191 55.00 -0.18 -25.96
N GLU A 192 56.04 0.41 -26.55
CA GLU A 192 57.10 1.11 -25.84
C GLU A 192 56.58 2.34 -25.07
N LEU A 193 55.71 3.15 -25.70
CA LEU A 193 55.01 4.26 -25.05
C LEU A 193 54.22 3.80 -23.81
N LEU A 194 53.42 2.76 -23.98
CA LEU A 194 52.50 2.28 -22.93
C LEU A 194 53.27 1.66 -21.76
N LEU A 195 54.25 0.79 -22.04
CA LEU A 195 55.06 0.13 -21.00
C LEU A 195 55.98 1.10 -20.25
N ALA A 196 56.37 2.21 -20.87
CA ALA A 196 57.23 3.19 -20.22
C ALA A 196 56.50 4.10 -19.21
N GLN A 197 55.17 3.98 -19.07
CA GLN A 197 54.40 4.67 -18.05
C GLN A 197 54.54 3.98 -16.67
N GLN A 198 54.23 4.72 -15.60
CA GLN A 198 54.26 4.12 -14.26
C GLN A 198 53.20 3.01 -14.11
N ASN A 199 53.54 1.92 -13.42
CA ASN A 199 52.69 0.74 -13.21
C ASN A 199 51.26 1.02 -12.70
N GLN A 200 51.04 2.12 -11.99
CA GLN A 200 49.71 2.52 -11.51
C GLN A 200 48.76 2.91 -12.65
N TYR A 201 49.30 3.45 -13.75
CA TYR A 201 48.54 3.87 -14.93
C TYR A 201 48.23 2.69 -15.85
N LEU A 202 49.13 1.71 -15.93
CA LEU A 202 48.91 0.44 -16.64
C LEU A 202 47.78 -0.41 -16.06
N ARG A 203 47.21 -0.05 -14.91
CA ARG A 203 45.99 -0.67 -14.37
C ARG A 203 44.71 -0.12 -15.03
N HIS A 204 44.78 0.97 -15.78
CA HIS A 204 43.62 1.55 -16.45
C HIS A 204 43.16 0.64 -17.61
N PRO A 205 41.89 0.20 -17.65
CA PRO A 205 41.39 -0.71 -18.69
C PRO A 205 41.63 -0.19 -20.11
N GLY A 206 41.43 1.11 -20.36
CA GLY A 206 41.63 1.72 -21.68
C GLY A 206 43.05 1.59 -22.22
N LEU A 207 44.06 1.79 -21.37
CA LEU A 207 45.47 1.61 -21.76
C LEU A 207 45.83 0.13 -21.96
N ARG A 208 45.23 -0.77 -21.18
CA ARG A 208 45.46 -2.22 -21.31
C ARG A 208 44.86 -2.79 -22.59
N VAL A 209 43.68 -2.31 -22.99
CA VAL A 209 43.07 -2.67 -24.29
C VAL A 209 43.97 -2.23 -25.45
N LEU A 210 44.46 -0.98 -25.41
CA LEU A 210 45.38 -0.47 -26.44
C LEU A 210 46.71 -1.24 -26.46
N LEU A 211 47.24 -1.63 -25.29
CA LEU A 211 48.44 -2.45 -25.19
C LEU A 211 48.21 -3.85 -25.80
N ALA A 212 47.09 -4.49 -25.49
CA ALA A 212 46.73 -5.80 -26.04
C ALA A 212 46.55 -5.75 -27.57
N ARG A 213 45.89 -4.70 -28.08
CA ARG A 213 45.75 -4.44 -29.53
C ARG A 213 47.10 -4.21 -30.19
N ALA A 214 47.99 -3.42 -29.58
CA ALA A 214 49.33 -3.18 -30.10
C ALA A 214 50.18 -4.47 -30.14
N TYR A 215 50.07 -5.35 -29.13
CA TYR A 215 50.70 -6.66 -29.15
C TYR A 215 50.13 -7.60 -30.22
N TYR A 216 48.80 -7.61 -30.39
CA TYR A 216 48.17 -8.41 -31.44
C TYR A 216 48.65 -7.98 -32.84
N LEU A 217 48.67 -6.67 -33.10
CA LEU A 217 49.08 -6.12 -34.38
C LEU A 217 50.59 -6.22 -34.63
N SER A 218 51.42 -6.28 -33.57
CA SER A 218 52.86 -6.55 -33.70
C SER A 218 53.20 -8.04 -33.86
N GLY A 219 52.22 -8.94 -33.76
CA GLY A 219 52.38 -10.39 -33.90
C GLY A 219 52.71 -11.13 -32.60
N ALA A 220 52.77 -10.42 -31.47
CA ALA A 220 52.93 -10.97 -30.12
C ALA A 220 51.58 -11.49 -29.58
N LEU A 221 51.05 -12.53 -30.25
CA LEU A 221 49.74 -13.12 -29.94
C LEU A 221 49.63 -13.68 -28.51
N PRO A 222 50.66 -14.36 -27.95
CA PRO A 222 50.66 -14.79 -26.55
C PRO A 222 50.45 -13.65 -25.54
N GLU A 223 51.12 -12.52 -25.76
CA GLU A 223 51.09 -11.34 -24.92
C GLU A 223 49.74 -10.64 -24.99
N ALA A 224 49.21 -10.49 -26.21
CA ALA A 224 47.88 -9.96 -26.44
C ALA A 224 46.82 -10.82 -25.73
N ARG A 225 46.91 -12.15 -25.86
CA ARG A 225 46.00 -13.10 -25.21
C ARG A 225 46.03 -12.99 -23.69
N ALA A 226 47.22 -12.93 -23.09
CA ALA A 226 47.37 -12.82 -21.64
C ALA A 226 46.70 -11.55 -21.10
N ILE A 227 46.73 -10.46 -21.85
CA ILE A 227 46.06 -9.22 -21.45
C ILE A 227 44.54 -9.32 -21.67
N PHE A 228 44.09 -9.86 -22.81
CA PHE A 228 42.66 -10.06 -23.09
C PHE A 228 41.98 -11.02 -22.11
N ASP A 229 42.65 -12.10 -21.68
CA ASP A 229 42.14 -13.07 -20.71
C ASP A 229 41.91 -12.44 -19.30
N ASP A 230 42.63 -11.37 -18.94
CA ASP A 230 42.49 -10.67 -17.64
C ASP A 230 41.50 -9.49 -17.68
N LEU A 231 41.09 -9.04 -18.87
CA LEU A 231 40.14 -7.93 -19.04
C LEU A 231 38.70 -8.45 -19.04
N HIS A 232 37.78 -7.66 -18.47
CA HIS A 232 36.37 -8.03 -18.51
C HIS A 232 35.81 -7.79 -19.92
N ARG A 233 34.92 -8.67 -20.40
CA ARG A 233 34.34 -8.59 -21.75
C ARG A 233 33.70 -7.23 -22.07
N GLY A 234 33.14 -6.56 -21.07
CA GLY A 234 32.53 -5.22 -21.21
C GLY A 234 33.53 -4.05 -21.26
N GLU A 235 34.82 -4.31 -21.05
CA GLU A 235 35.89 -3.30 -21.15
C GLU A 235 36.57 -3.31 -22.54
N LEU A 236 36.30 -4.35 -23.35
CA LEU A 236 36.89 -4.53 -24.68
C LEU A 236 36.08 -3.75 -25.73
N ASP A 237 36.76 -2.96 -26.55
CA ASP A 237 36.15 -2.36 -27.74
C ASP A 237 35.91 -3.41 -28.83
N LYS A 238 35.15 -3.04 -29.87
CA LYS A 238 34.77 -3.97 -30.95
C LYS A 238 35.99 -4.59 -31.65
N GLU A 239 37.04 -3.81 -31.88
CA GLU A 239 38.25 -4.29 -32.54
C GLU A 239 39.06 -5.23 -31.64
N ALA A 240 39.13 -4.95 -30.33
CA ALA A 240 39.74 -5.85 -29.35
C ALA A 240 38.98 -7.18 -29.23
N LEU A 241 37.65 -7.16 -29.28
CA LEU A 241 36.84 -8.39 -29.29
C LEU A 241 37.11 -9.26 -30.52
N VAL A 242 37.27 -8.63 -31.70
CA VAL A 242 37.61 -9.33 -32.94
C VAL A 242 39.04 -9.86 -32.90
N ALA A 243 40.02 -9.08 -32.42
CA ALA A 243 41.40 -9.53 -32.23
C ALA A 243 41.49 -10.71 -31.25
N TYR A 244 40.73 -10.65 -30.16
CA TYR A 244 40.67 -11.75 -29.19
C TYR A 244 40.02 -13.00 -29.80
N ALA A 245 38.92 -12.83 -30.56
CA ALA A 245 38.28 -13.93 -31.27
C ALA A 245 39.20 -14.58 -32.31
N ASP A 246 40.02 -13.81 -33.03
CA ASP A 246 40.99 -14.32 -34.01
C ASP A 246 42.07 -15.18 -33.35
N ILE A 247 42.62 -14.73 -32.22
CA ILE A 247 43.59 -15.50 -31.43
C ILE A 247 42.94 -16.84 -30.98
N VAL A 248 41.74 -16.76 -30.41
CA VAL A 248 41.00 -17.93 -29.91
C VAL A 248 40.63 -18.90 -31.05
N TYR A 249 40.33 -18.38 -32.25
CA TYR A 249 40.11 -19.17 -33.45
C TYR A 249 41.40 -19.90 -33.90
N LYS A 250 42.54 -19.20 -33.95
CA LYS A 250 43.85 -19.76 -34.27
C LYS A 250 44.31 -20.82 -33.26
N ASP A 251 43.86 -20.71 -32.01
CA ASP A 251 44.05 -21.72 -30.96
C ASP A 251 43.14 -22.96 -31.11
N GLY A 252 42.28 -23.01 -32.13
CA GLY A 252 41.36 -24.10 -32.41
C GLY A 252 40.07 -24.08 -31.60
N ASN A 253 39.78 -23.00 -30.86
CA ASN A 253 38.62 -22.88 -29.98
C ASN A 253 37.44 -22.19 -30.69
N LEU A 254 36.75 -22.93 -31.57
CA LEU A 254 35.70 -22.38 -32.45
C LEU A 254 34.47 -21.80 -31.71
N LEU A 255 33.97 -22.48 -30.68
CA LEU A 255 32.77 -22.03 -29.95
C LEU A 255 33.02 -20.76 -29.10
N PRO A 256 34.12 -20.65 -28.33
CA PRO A 256 34.49 -19.40 -27.68
C PRO A 256 34.74 -18.25 -28.68
N ALA A 257 35.40 -18.52 -29.81
CA ALA A 257 35.59 -17.52 -30.86
C ALA A 257 34.25 -16.97 -31.38
N LEU A 258 33.28 -17.84 -31.70
CA LEU A 258 31.95 -17.40 -32.14
C LEU A 258 31.20 -16.57 -31.09
N LYS A 259 31.36 -16.88 -29.79
CA LYS A 259 30.76 -16.10 -28.71
C LYS A 259 31.36 -14.69 -28.62
N LEU A 260 32.67 -14.56 -28.83
CA LEU A 260 33.36 -13.26 -28.85
C LEU A 260 32.97 -12.45 -30.08
N LEU A 261 32.80 -13.08 -31.24
CA LEU A 261 32.34 -12.40 -32.46
C LEU A 261 30.90 -11.87 -32.32
N LYS A 262 30.00 -12.65 -31.72
CA LYS A 262 28.65 -12.16 -31.38
C LYS A 262 28.68 -10.99 -30.40
N ALA A 263 29.62 -11.00 -29.45
CA ALA A 263 29.86 -9.84 -28.58
C ALA A 263 30.24 -8.59 -29.38
N ALA A 264 31.12 -8.76 -30.35
CA ALA A 264 31.58 -7.67 -31.19
C ALA A 264 30.44 -7.12 -32.06
N GLU A 265 29.51 -7.97 -32.53
CA GLU A 265 28.30 -7.52 -33.23
C GLU A 265 27.40 -6.63 -32.37
N GLU A 266 27.24 -6.99 -31.10
CA GLU A 266 26.46 -6.24 -30.11
C GLU A 266 27.14 -4.94 -29.65
N THR A 267 28.45 -4.76 -29.93
CA THR A 267 29.25 -3.61 -29.49
C THR A 267 29.33 -2.54 -30.59
N GLU A 268 29.12 -1.28 -30.21
CA GLU A 268 29.24 -0.13 -31.12
C GLU A 268 30.69 0.04 -31.62
N GLY A 269 30.84 0.47 -32.89
CA GLY A 269 32.13 0.65 -33.54
C GLY A 269 32.26 -0.09 -34.88
N TYR A 270 33.42 0.05 -35.51
CA TYR A 270 33.77 -0.60 -36.77
C TYR A 270 34.92 -1.58 -36.55
N ALA A 271 34.85 -2.76 -37.19
CA ALA A 271 35.95 -3.73 -37.21
C ALA A 271 35.90 -4.45 -38.57
N GLY A 272 36.84 -4.14 -39.46
CA GLY A 272 36.79 -4.56 -40.87
C GLY A 272 36.84 -6.08 -41.10
N SER A 273 37.41 -6.85 -40.16
CA SER A 273 37.57 -8.31 -40.26
C SER A 273 36.46 -9.13 -39.56
N LEU A 274 35.45 -8.48 -38.97
CA LEU A 274 34.41 -9.15 -38.18
C LEU A 274 33.62 -10.17 -39.01
N GLU A 275 33.09 -9.75 -40.16
CA GLU A 275 32.24 -10.60 -41.02
C GLU A 275 33.03 -11.76 -41.63
N SER A 276 34.26 -11.50 -42.09
CA SER A 276 35.11 -12.56 -42.67
C SER A 276 35.48 -13.61 -41.63
N LEU A 277 35.90 -13.20 -40.43
CA LEU A 277 36.28 -14.12 -39.36
C LEU A 277 35.07 -14.90 -38.83
N LYS A 278 33.90 -14.27 -38.74
CA LYS A 278 32.65 -14.96 -38.39
C LYS A 278 32.30 -16.04 -39.39
N GLN A 279 32.40 -15.74 -40.69
CA GLN A 279 32.14 -16.72 -41.74
C GLN A 279 33.14 -17.90 -41.68
N GLU A 280 34.42 -17.63 -41.42
CA GLU A 280 35.44 -18.66 -41.24
C GLU A 280 35.14 -19.58 -40.04
N VAL A 281 34.81 -19.00 -38.88
CA VAL A 281 34.46 -19.77 -37.67
C VAL A 281 33.18 -20.59 -37.88
N GLU A 282 32.14 -20.02 -38.49
CA GLU A 282 30.89 -20.71 -38.79
C GLU A 282 31.09 -21.87 -39.78
N SER A 283 31.89 -21.66 -40.82
CA SER A 283 32.22 -22.73 -41.79
C SER A 283 32.98 -23.89 -41.13
N ALA A 284 33.91 -23.60 -40.22
CA ALA A 284 34.64 -24.61 -39.47
C ALA A 284 33.75 -25.41 -38.51
N LEU A 285 32.80 -24.75 -37.84
CA LEU A 285 31.79 -25.41 -36.99
C LEU A 285 30.85 -26.30 -37.82
N GLN A 286 30.46 -25.87 -39.01
CA GLN A 286 29.61 -26.64 -39.90
C GLN A 286 30.32 -27.90 -40.42
N ALA A 287 31.61 -27.79 -40.79
CA ALA A 287 32.43 -28.93 -41.17
C ALA A 287 32.58 -29.97 -40.03
N MET A 288 32.63 -29.53 -38.77
CA MET A 288 32.63 -30.44 -37.61
C MET A 288 31.27 -31.11 -37.36
N ALA A 289 30.17 -30.44 -37.72
CA ALA A 289 28.81 -30.93 -37.47
C ALA A 289 28.32 -31.95 -38.52
N GLU A 290 28.78 -31.86 -39.76
CA GLU A 290 28.35 -32.72 -40.87
C GLU A 290 28.49 -34.24 -40.59
N PRO A 291 29.64 -34.77 -40.13
CA PRO A 291 29.76 -36.21 -39.85
C PRO A 291 28.87 -36.68 -38.69
N LEU A 292 28.53 -35.79 -37.74
CA LEU A 292 27.60 -36.11 -36.66
C LEU A 292 26.15 -36.16 -37.16
N LEU A 293 25.80 -35.28 -38.11
CA LEU A 293 24.49 -35.29 -38.74
C LEU A 293 24.27 -36.55 -39.59
N GLU A 294 25.29 -36.99 -40.33
CA GLU A 294 25.24 -38.27 -41.07
C GLU A 294 24.99 -39.46 -40.14
N ARG A 295 25.60 -39.46 -38.94
CA ARG A 295 25.34 -40.51 -37.92
C ARG A 295 23.93 -40.43 -37.36
N ALA A 296 23.39 -39.23 -37.15
CA ALA A 296 22.01 -39.04 -36.70
C ALA A 296 21.00 -39.57 -37.74
N LEU A 297 21.22 -39.27 -39.03
CA LEU A 297 20.38 -39.74 -40.13
C LEU A 297 20.48 -41.26 -40.31
N SER A 298 21.68 -41.84 -40.24
CA SER A 298 21.88 -43.29 -40.31
C SER A 298 21.25 -44.04 -39.13
N ALA A 299 21.21 -43.44 -37.93
CA ALA A 299 20.48 -44.00 -36.79
C ALA A 299 18.96 -43.95 -37.01
N LEU A 300 18.46 -42.86 -37.61
CA LEU A 300 17.05 -42.71 -37.96
C LEU A 300 16.62 -43.74 -39.03
N ASP A 301 17.45 -44.01 -40.03
CA ASP A 301 17.21 -45.05 -41.05
C ASP A 301 17.18 -46.47 -40.45
N ARG A 302 17.92 -46.69 -39.37
CA ARG A 302 17.94 -47.96 -38.61
C ARG A 302 16.82 -48.05 -37.56
N ALA A 303 15.98 -47.02 -37.44
CA ALA A 303 14.97 -46.86 -36.40
C ALA A 303 15.53 -46.90 -34.96
N ASP A 304 16.81 -46.59 -34.78
CA ASP A 304 17.43 -46.40 -33.46
C ASP A 304 17.20 -44.97 -32.99
N MET A 305 16.01 -44.75 -32.41
CA MET A 305 15.57 -43.43 -31.99
C MET A 305 16.50 -42.81 -30.93
N PRO A 306 16.89 -43.51 -29.84
CA PRO A 306 17.83 -42.95 -28.85
C PRO A 306 19.17 -42.51 -29.45
N GLU A 307 19.73 -43.29 -30.37
CA GLU A 307 20.99 -42.94 -31.04
C GLU A 307 20.81 -41.72 -31.97
N ALA A 308 19.70 -41.65 -32.71
CA ALA A 308 19.39 -40.52 -33.58
C ALA A 308 19.24 -39.19 -32.80
N GLU A 309 18.56 -39.21 -31.65
CA GLU A 309 18.42 -38.03 -30.77
C GLU A 309 19.75 -37.55 -30.22
N LEU A 310 20.59 -38.48 -29.76
CA LEU A 310 21.87 -38.18 -29.15
C LEU A 310 22.75 -37.39 -30.12
N TRP A 311 22.90 -37.92 -31.35
CA TRP A 311 23.71 -37.28 -32.38
C TRP A 311 23.08 -35.98 -32.88
N ALA A 312 21.75 -35.91 -33.06
CA ALA A 312 21.07 -34.68 -33.45
C ALA A 312 21.23 -33.57 -32.39
N ARG A 313 21.13 -33.88 -31.09
CA ARG A 313 21.39 -32.91 -30.01
C ARG A 313 22.85 -32.45 -29.99
N GLN A 314 23.81 -33.32 -30.28
CA GLN A 314 25.22 -32.93 -30.41
C GLN A 314 25.46 -32.02 -31.62
N VAL A 315 24.79 -32.26 -32.74
CA VAL A 315 24.80 -31.35 -33.90
C VAL A 315 24.25 -29.97 -33.51
N LEU A 316 23.15 -29.91 -32.76
CA LEU A 316 22.56 -28.65 -32.30
C LEU A 316 23.44 -27.90 -31.27
N GLN A 317 24.31 -28.59 -30.53
CA GLN A 317 25.29 -27.93 -29.67
C GLN A 317 26.39 -27.19 -30.46
N LEU A 318 26.78 -27.73 -31.62
CA LEU A 318 27.78 -27.13 -32.50
C LEU A 318 27.16 -26.09 -33.45
N CYS A 319 26.01 -26.44 -34.04
CA CYS A 319 25.27 -25.66 -35.03
C CYS A 319 23.79 -25.57 -34.61
N PRO A 320 23.43 -24.61 -33.73
CA PRO A 320 22.07 -24.50 -33.20
C PRO A 320 20.98 -24.37 -34.26
N ASN A 321 21.31 -23.81 -35.43
CA ASN A 321 20.39 -23.53 -36.52
C ASN A 321 20.31 -24.64 -37.58
N ASN A 322 20.88 -25.82 -37.33
CA ASN A 322 20.78 -26.94 -38.27
C ASN A 322 19.34 -27.49 -38.34
N GLN A 323 18.64 -27.22 -39.43
CA GLN A 323 17.23 -27.58 -39.59
C GLN A 323 16.99 -29.10 -39.50
N ARG A 324 17.85 -29.90 -40.13
CA ARG A 324 17.70 -31.36 -40.16
C ARG A 324 17.81 -31.98 -38.76
N ALA A 325 18.76 -31.53 -37.95
CA ALA A 325 18.89 -31.98 -36.57
C ALA A 325 17.69 -31.56 -35.70
N ARG A 326 17.12 -30.37 -35.93
CA ARG A 326 15.88 -29.93 -35.25
C ARG A 326 14.69 -30.81 -35.62
N ASP A 327 14.54 -31.15 -36.89
CA ASP A 327 13.43 -31.99 -37.36
C ASP A 327 13.47 -33.39 -36.73
N ILE A 328 14.68 -33.98 -36.59
CA ILE A 328 14.89 -35.27 -35.91
C ILE A 328 14.44 -35.18 -34.44
N VAL A 329 14.90 -34.17 -33.69
CA VAL A 329 14.55 -34.00 -32.27
C VAL A 329 13.04 -33.72 -32.11
N ALA A 330 12.47 -32.85 -32.95
CA ALA A 330 11.06 -32.50 -32.90
C ALA A 330 10.15 -33.72 -33.14
N ARG A 331 10.49 -34.56 -34.12
CA ARG A 331 9.77 -35.82 -34.38
C ARG A 331 9.82 -36.73 -33.14
N MET A 332 10.98 -36.88 -32.53
CA MET A 332 11.14 -37.75 -31.37
C MET A 332 10.41 -37.25 -30.12
N ASP A 333 10.44 -35.94 -29.86
CA ASP A 333 9.69 -35.34 -28.77
C ASP A 333 8.18 -35.53 -28.98
N SER A 334 7.69 -35.46 -30.22
CA SER A 334 6.27 -35.73 -30.53
C SER A 334 5.87 -37.18 -30.27
N GLU A 335 6.72 -38.16 -30.61
CA GLU A 335 6.46 -39.58 -30.37
C GLU A 335 6.48 -39.92 -28.87
N LYS A 336 7.42 -39.34 -28.10
CA LYS A 336 7.46 -39.48 -26.64
C LYS A 336 6.21 -38.88 -25.97
N GLN A 337 5.80 -37.68 -26.39
CA GLN A 337 4.59 -37.05 -25.86
C GLN A 337 3.34 -37.89 -26.15
N ALA A 338 3.22 -38.46 -27.35
CA ALA A 338 2.12 -39.36 -27.70
C ALA A 338 2.08 -40.61 -26.82
N ALA A 339 3.24 -41.24 -26.55
CA ALA A 339 3.34 -42.40 -25.66
C ALA A 339 2.99 -42.06 -24.20
N GLU A 340 3.44 -40.92 -23.70
CA GLU A 340 3.10 -40.45 -22.34
C GLU A 340 1.61 -40.16 -22.17
N ILE A 341 0.98 -39.53 -23.18
CA ILE A 341 -0.47 -39.28 -23.18
C ILE A 341 -1.24 -40.61 -23.17
N ALA A 342 -0.84 -41.59 -23.99
CA ALA A 342 -1.46 -42.90 -24.02
C ALA A 342 -1.38 -43.63 -22.66
N ALA A 343 -0.21 -43.59 -22.01
CA ALA A 343 -0.01 -44.18 -20.69
C ALA A 343 -0.87 -43.52 -19.60
N LEU A 344 -1.07 -42.20 -19.65
CA LEU A 344 -1.94 -41.48 -18.73
C LEU A 344 -3.42 -41.87 -18.92
N TRP A 345 -3.88 -42.02 -20.15
CA TRP A 345 -5.24 -42.51 -20.45
C TRP A 345 -5.46 -43.94 -19.95
N GLU A 346 -4.47 -44.83 -20.07
CA GLU A 346 -4.54 -46.21 -19.57
C GLU A 346 -4.61 -46.25 -18.03
N ARG A 347 -3.78 -45.46 -17.34
CA ARG A 347 -3.83 -45.33 -15.87
C ARG A 347 -5.15 -44.77 -15.37
N LEU A 348 -5.74 -43.81 -16.10
CA LEU A 348 -7.06 -43.26 -15.76
C LEU A 348 -8.15 -44.34 -15.86
N ALA A 349 -8.07 -45.26 -16.82
CA ALA A 349 -9.03 -46.35 -16.95
C ALA A 349 -8.94 -47.37 -15.78
N GLN A 350 -7.75 -47.56 -15.22
CA GLN A 350 -7.50 -48.52 -14.13
C GLN A 350 -7.74 -47.95 -12.72
N THR A 351 -7.82 -46.63 -12.57
CA THR A 351 -7.98 -45.99 -11.26
C THR A 351 -9.46 -45.87 -10.89
N GLU A 352 -9.86 -46.47 -9.77
CA GLU A 352 -11.26 -46.43 -9.29
C GLU A 352 -11.56 -45.26 -8.33
N ARG A 353 -10.55 -44.77 -7.58
CA ARG A 353 -10.72 -43.70 -6.59
C ARG A 353 -10.84 -42.33 -7.26
N CYS A 354 -11.83 -41.53 -6.85
CA CYS A 354 -12.11 -40.19 -7.38
C CYS A 354 -10.89 -39.26 -7.36
N GLU A 355 -10.13 -39.20 -6.25
CA GLU A 355 -8.96 -38.32 -6.11
C GLU A 355 -7.86 -38.65 -7.13
N GLY A 356 -7.48 -39.93 -7.22
CA GLY A 356 -6.48 -40.38 -8.21
C GLY A 356 -6.94 -40.20 -9.65
N ARG A 357 -8.25 -40.27 -9.93
CA ARG A 357 -8.82 -40.00 -11.25
C ARG A 357 -8.76 -38.51 -11.60
N LEU A 358 -9.04 -37.63 -10.66
CA LEU A 358 -8.95 -36.17 -10.85
C LEU A 358 -7.51 -35.73 -11.12
N GLU A 359 -6.53 -36.23 -10.35
CA GLU A 359 -5.11 -35.94 -10.57
C GLU A 359 -4.65 -36.34 -11.98
N LEU A 360 -5.06 -37.53 -12.45
CA LEU A 360 -4.73 -38.02 -13.79
C LEU A 360 -5.42 -37.21 -14.90
N LEU A 361 -6.67 -36.79 -14.69
CA LEU A 361 -7.41 -35.92 -15.62
C LEU A 361 -6.81 -34.51 -15.71
N GLU A 362 -6.30 -33.96 -14.60
CA GLU A 362 -5.60 -32.67 -14.60
C GLU A 362 -4.25 -32.77 -15.34
N GLN A 363 -3.50 -33.86 -15.15
CA GLN A 363 -2.28 -34.13 -15.92
C GLN A 363 -2.56 -34.28 -17.42
N LEU A 364 -3.65 -34.96 -17.80
CA LEU A 364 -4.10 -35.08 -19.19
C LEU A 364 -4.54 -33.73 -19.79
N SER A 365 -5.23 -32.88 -19.03
CA SER A 365 -5.68 -31.55 -19.48
C SER A 365 -4.51 -30.66 -19.94
N GLY A 366 -3.35 -30.76 -19.27
CA GLY A 366 -2.15 -30.02 -19.65
C GLY A 366 -1.43 -30.55 -20.90
N ARG A 367 -1.69 -31.80 -21.31
CA ARG A 367 -0.90 -32.53 -22.32
C ARG A 367 -1.68 -32.91 -23.57
N ASP A 368 -2.93 -33.34 -23.46
CA ASP A 368 -3.78 -33.75 -24.58
C ASP A 368 -4.79 -32.65 -24.95
N ARG A 369 -4.34 -31.71 -25.79
CA ARG A 369 -5.17 -30.59 -26.26
C ARG A 369 -6.31 -31.03 -27.19
N ALA A 370 -6.17 -32.17 -27.87
CA ALA A 370 -7.18 -32.67 -28.80
C ALA A 370 -8.43 -33.20 -28.06
N SER A 371 -8.24 -33.75 -26.86
CA SER A 371 -9.32 -34.31 -26.03
C SER A 371 -9.85 -33.36 -24.94
N ARG A 372 -9.57 -32.05 -25.03
CA ARG A 372 -9.81 -31.08 -23.95
C ARG A 372 -11.26 -31.05 -23.43
N GLU A 373 -12.24 -31.06 -24.33
CA GLU A 373 -13.66 -31.04 -23.96
C GLU A 373 -14.09 -32.31 -23.23
N ARG A 374 -13.61 -33.47 -23.69
CA ARG A 374 -13.84 -34.76 -23.05
C ARG A 374 -13.26 -34.79 -21.63
N ILE A 375 -12.02 -34.31 -21.47
CA ILE A 375 -11.34 -34.25 -20.17
C ILE A 375 -12.11 -33.31 -19.22
N ALA A 376 -12.52 -32.14 -19.69
CA ALA A 376 -13.30 -31.19 -18.90
C ALA A 376 -14.63 -31.77 -18.41
N SER A 377 -15.35 -32.49 -19.28
CA SER A 377 -16.59 -33.19 -18.91
C SER A 377 -16.36 -34.27 -17.84
N MET A 378 -15.26 -35.03 -17.94
CA MET A 378 -14.92 -36.05 -16.95
C MET A 378 -14.53 -35.44 -15.59
N ILE A 379 -13.77 -34.33 -15.60
CA ILE A 379 -13.44 -33.59 -14.37
C ILE A 379 -14.71 -33.08 -13.68
N ALA A 380 -15.65 -32.52 -14.44
CA ALA A 380 -16.93 -32.06 -13.90
C ALA A 380 -17.74 -33.21 -13.27
N GLY A 381 -17.76 -34.38 -13.92
CA GLY A 381 -18.41 -35.59 -13.41
C GLY A 381 -17.80 -36.09 -12.10
N GLU A 382 -16.47 -36.22 -12.04
CA GLU A 382 -15.76 -36.70 -10.84
C GLU A 382 -15.85 -35.69 -9.68
N LYS A 383 -15.75 -34.38 -9.95
CA LYS A 383 -15.98 -33.35 -8.92
C LYS A 383 -17.40 -33.42 -8.35
N SER A 384 -18.39 -33.70 -9.18
CA SER A 384 -19.78 -33.87 -8.73
C SER A 384 -19.95 -35.12 -7.86
N ARG A 385 -19.26 -36.22 -8.19
CA ARG A 385 -19.24 -37.44 -7.38
C ARG A 385 -18.56 -37.23 -6.02
N GLN A 386 -17.39 -36.58 -6.00
CA GLN A 386 -16.68 -36.25 -4.76
C GLN A 386 -17.52 -35.38 -3.82
N LYS A 387 -18.24 -34.38 -4.37
CA LYS A 387 -19.16 -33.54 -3.59
C LYS A 387 -20.27 -34.37 -2.92
N LYS A 388 -20.87 -35.33 -3.64
CA LYS A 388 -21.91 -36.22 -3.08
C LYS A 388 -21.37 -37.13 -1.98
N GLU A 389 -20.21 -37.75 -2.18
CA GLU A 389 -19.55 -38.60 -1.18
C GLU A 389 -19.20 -37.80 0.09
N SER A 390 -18.71 -36.56 -0.08
CA SER A 390 -18.41 -35.65 1.03
C SER A 390 -19.66 -35.23 1.81
N ALA A 391 -20.75 -34.89 1.12
CA ALA A 391 -22.03 -34.56 1.75
C ALA A 391 -22.57 -35.73 2.59
N GLN A 392 -22.49 -36.97 2.06
CA GLN A 392 -22.91 -38.17 2.79
C GLN A 392 -22.09 -38.40 4.07
N ALA A 393 -20.75 -38.25 3.99
CA ALA A 393 -19.88 -38.38 5.16
C ALA A 393 -20.18 -37.32 6.24
N GLN A 394 -20.49 -36.09 5.84
CA GLN A 394 -20.91 -35.04 6.77
C GLN A 394 -22.27 -35.35 7.42
N LEU A 395 -23.23 -35.92 6.69
CA LEU A 395 -24.50 -36.37 7.26
C LEU A 395 -24.32 -37.48 8.31
N GLU A 396 -23.45 -38.45 8.04
CA GLU A 396 -23.12 -39.49 9.02
C GLU A 396 -22.45 -38.90 10.27
N ARG A 397 -21.53 -37.93 10.09
CA ARG A 397 -20.92 -37.19 11.19
C ARG A 397 -21.97 -36.42 12.00
N LEU A 398 -22.91 -35.75 11.35
CA LEU A 398 -23.98 -35.00 12.01
C LEU A 398 -24.87 -35.91 12.87
N ARG A 399 -25.17 -37.12 12.40
CA ARG A 399 -25.93 -38.12 13.19
C ARG A 399 -25.20 -38.51 14.47
N THR A 400 -23.88 -38.66 14.42
CA THR A 400 -23.06 -38.98 15.61
C THR A 400 -23.03 -37.79 16.58
N LEU A 401 -22.75 -36.59 16.08
CA LEU A 401 -22.68 -35.37 16.90
C LEU A 401 -24.03 -35.04 17.58
N ALA A 402 -25.14 -35.24 16.88
CA ALA A 402 -26.48 -35.03 17.43
C ALA A 402 -26.80 -36.02 18.57
N LYS A 403 -26.31 -37.27 18.49
CA LYS A 403 -26.47 -38.26 19.58
C LYS A 403 -25.64 -37.89 20.81
N GLU A 404 -24.45 -37.33 20.61
CA GLU A 404 -23.53 -36.91 21.68
C GLU A 404 -23.88 -35.53 22.26
N SER A 405 -24.90 -34.85 21.72
CA SER A 405 -25.24 -33.46 22.08
C SER A 405 -24.08 -32.46 21.87
N ALA A 406 -23.18 -32.77 20.93
CA ALA A 406 -22.10 -31.89 20.50
C ALA A 406 -22.65 -30.81 19.54
N TRP A 407 -23.50 -29.93 20.08
CA TRP A 407 -24.25 -28.94 19.32
C TRP A 407 -23.38 -27.94 18.55
N PRO A 408 -22.28 -27.39 19.12
CA PRO A 408 -21.42 -26.48 18.38
C PRO A 408 -20.89 -27.10 17.08
N GLU A 409 -20.47 -28.36 17.11
CA GLU A 409 -19.92 -29.08 15.96
C GLU A 409 -21.03 -29.50 14.99
N ALA A 410 -22.22 -29.82 15.51
CA ALA A 410 -23.40 -30.11 14.68
C ALA A 410 -23.85 -28.88 13.86
N PHE A 411 -23.76 -27.68 14.43
CA PHE A 411 -24.01 -26.42 13.71
C PHE A 411 -23.06 -26.27 12.52
N ASP A 412 -21.76 -26.46 12.74
CA ASP A 412 -20.73 -26.27 11.73
C ASP A 412 -20.97 -27.19 10.51
N VAL A 413 -21.45 -28.42 10.75
CA VAL A 413 -21.81 -29.37 9.68
C VAL A 413 -23.04 -28.91 8.87
N VAL A 414 -24.11 -28.46 9.54
CA VAL A 414 -25.32 -27.98 8.85
C VAL A 414 -25.04 -26.68 8.08
N TRP A 415 -24.26 -25.78 8.66
CA TRP A 415 -23.85 -24.53 8.02
C TRP A 415 -23.02 -24.80 6.76
N TRP A 416 -22.08 -25.75 6.83
CA TRP A 416 -21.30 -26.19 5.67
C TRP A 416 -22.20 -26.77 4.55
N LEU A 417 -23.15 -27.64 4.89
CA LEU A 417 -24.08 -28.24 3.92
C LEU A 417 -24.89 -27.17 3.17
N GLN A 418 -25.35 -26.14 3.87
CA GLN A 418 -26.12 -25.04 3.27
C GLN A 418 -25.30 -24.15 2.34
N GLY A 419 -23.98 -24.08 2.52
CA GLY A 419 -23.07 -23.33 1.66
C GLY A 419 -22.76 -24.03 0.33
N GLN A 420 -23.10 -25.32 0.18
CA GLN A 420 -22.88 -26.07 -1.06
C GLN A 420 -24.06 -25.88 -2.02
N MET A 421 -23.84 -25.17 -3.13
CA MET A 421 -24.79 -25.14 -4.24
C MET A 421 -25.01 -26.59 -4.74
N ASP A 422 -26.27 -26.98 -4.95
CA ASP A 422 -26.72 -28.31 -5.43
C ASP A 422 -26.85 -29.44 -4.38
N GLN A 423 -26.93 -29.14 -3.07
CA GLN A 423 -27.10 -30.13 -1.99
C GLN A 423 -28.37 -29.93 -1.13
N ASP A 424 -29.48 -29.52 -1.75
CA ASP A 424 -30.75 -29.28 -1.06
C ASP A 424 -31.32 -30.54 -0.39
N GLU A 425 -31.11 -31.71 -0.99
CA GLU A 425 -31.59 -32.99 -0.46
C GLU A 425 -30.83 -33.38 0.82
N ALA A 426 -29.50 -33.22 0.83
CA ALA A 426 -28.68 -33.44 2.02
C ALA A 426 -29.01 -32.44 3.14
N CYS A 427 -29.29 -31.17 2.80
CA CYS A 427 -29.73 -30.19 3.79
C CYS A 427 -31.07 -30.57 4.44
N ARG A 428 -32.03 -31.07 3.66
CA ARG A 428 -33.32 -31.53 4.19
C ARG A 428 -33.14 -32.75 5.11
N GLU A 429 -32.29 -33.69 4.71
CA GLU A 429 -31.97 -34.86 5.53
C GLU A 429 -31.31 -34.45 6.86
N ALA A 430 -30.37 -33.50 6.84
CA ALA A 430 -29.73 -32.95 8.04
C ALA A 430 -30.74 -32.36 9.03
N CYS A 431 -31.77 -31.68 8.53
CA CYS A 431 -32.81 -31.06 9.35
C CYS A 431 -33.77 -32.06 10.00
N SER A 432 -33.86 -33.28 9.45
CA SER A 432 -34.67 -34.36 10.03
C SER A 432 -33.99 -35.07 11.21
N ILE A 433 -32.69 -34.87 11.42
CA ILE A 433 -31.91 -35.57 12.45
C ILE A 433 -32.26 -35.10 13.86
N SER A 434 -32.58 -33.81 14.03
CA SER A 434 -32.94 -33.24 15.34
C SER A 434 -33.87 -32.03 15.17
N PRO A 435 -34.86 -31.85 16.07
CA PRO A 435 -35.76 -30.69 16.03
C PRO A 435 -34.99 -29.36 16.13
N TYR A 436 -33.83 -29.33 16.81
CA TYR A 436 -32.99 -28.14 16.90
C TYR A 436 -32.33 -27.74 15.58
N LEU A 437 -32.16 -28.66 14.63
CA LEU A 437 -31.49 -28.37 13.36
C LEU A 437 -32.45 -27.80 12.32
N SER A 438 -33.74 -28.13 12.44
CA SER A 438 -34.79 -27.67 11.53
C SER A 438 -34.88 -26.13 11.40
N VAL A 439 -34.58 -25.42 12.48
CA VAL A 439 -34.63 -23.94 12.53
C VAL A 439 -33.49 -23.26 11.78
N LEU A 440 -32.46 -24.01 11.39
CA LEU A 440 -31.34 -23.51 10.58
C LEU A 440 -31.69 -23.50 9.09
N TYR A 441 -32.60 -24.37 8.63
CA TYR A 441 -32.97 -24.48 7.23
C TYR A 441 -33.75 -23.25 6.76
N GLU A 442 -33.31 -22.66 5.65
CA GLU A 442 -33.94 -21.49 5.01
C GLU A 442 -34.18 -20.28 5.93
N ASN A 443 -33.53 -20.22 7.09
CA ASN A 443 -33.68 -19.10 8.01
C ASN A 443 -32.94 -17.86 7.48
N ARG A 444 -33.66 -17.07 6.67
CA ARG A 444 -33.13 -15.86 6.03
C ARG A 444 -32.60 -14.84 7.04
N ARG A 445 -33.10 -14.83 8.28
CA ARG A 445 -32.66 -13.89 9.32
C ARG A 445 -31.31 -14.31 9.90
N LEU A 446 -31.09 -15.60 10.17
CA LEU A 446 -29.78 -16.10 10.59
C LEU A 446 -28.71 -15.98 9.50
N ARG A 447 -29.09 -16.15 8.22
CA ARG A 447 -28.16 -16.02 7.08
C ARG A 447 -27.60 -14.60 6.88
N ARG A 448 -28.26 -13.58 7.41
CA ARG A 448 -27.76 -12.19 7.38
C ARG A 448 -26.71 -11.92 8.46
N LEU A 449 -26.51 -12.85 9.39
CA LEU A 449 -25.50 -12.73 10.43
C LEU A 449 -24.19 -13.40 10.00
N SER A 450 -23.10 -12.97 10.63
CA SER A 450 -21.84 -13.73 10.56
C SER A 450 -22.01 -15.12 11.17
N GLU A 451 -21.26 -16.11 10.65
CA GLU A 451 -21.31 -17.50 11.10
C GLU A 451 -21.16 -17.64 12.63
N ARG A 452 -20.22 -16.90 13.22
CA ARG A 452 -20.00 -16.87 14.68
C ARG A 452 -21.23 -16.38 15.44
N SER A 453 -21.91 -15.36 14.92
CA SER A 453 -23.09 -14.78 15.56
C SER A 453 -24.32 -15.67 15.38
N ALA A 454 -24.51 -16.23 14.18
CA ALA A 454 -25.57 -17.21 13.91
C ALA A 454 -25.42 -18.46 14.79
N ARG A 455 -24.19 -18.97 14.95
CA ARG A 455 -23.86 -20.08 15.84
C ARG A 455 -24.23 -19.77 17.29
N GLN A 456 -23.84 -18.60 17.78
CA GLN A 456 -24.13 -18.20 19.15
C GLN A 456 -25.63 -18.08 19.40
N VAL A 457 -26.36 -17.41 18.50
CA VAL A 457 -27.82 -17.23 18.59
C VAL A 457 -28.55 -18.58 18.56
N TRP A 458 -28.09 -19.52 17.73
CA TRP A 458 -28.66 -20.86 17.69
C TRP A 458 -28.32 -21.70 18.94
N LEU A 459 -27.09 -21.62 19.45
CA LEU A 459 -26.72 -22.31 20.70
C LEU A 459 -27.49 -21.77 21.90
N ASP A 460 -27.78 -20.46 21.93
CA ASP A 460 -28.60 -19.83 22.96
C ASP A 460 -30.05 -20.33 22.89
N LEU A 461 -30.60 -20.52 21.69
CA LEU A 461 -31.90 -21.19 21.50
C LEU A 461 -31.86 -22.64 22.04
N VAL A 462 -30.87 -23.45 21.65
CA VAL A 462 -30.75 -24.85 22.10
C VAL A 462 -30.65 -24.93 23.62
N ARG A 463 -29.86 -24.04 24.24
CA ARG A 463 -29.73 -23.94 25.69
C ARG A 463 -31.07 -23.62 26.34
N ALA A 464 -31.77 -22.59 25.86
CA ALA A 464 -33.06 -22.18 26.43
C ALA A 464 -34.13 -23.27 26.28
N MET A 465 -34.23 -23.92 25.12
CA MET A 465 -35.18 -25.01 24.90
C MET A 465 -34.88 -26.23 25.78
N THR A 466 -33.60 -26.58 25.95
CA THR A 466 -33.17 -27.69 26.83
C THR A 466 -33.45 -27.37 28.31
N SER A 467 -33.26 -26.12 28.74
CA SER A 467 -33.58 -25.66 30.11
C SER A 467 -35.08 -25.71 30.42
N VAL A 468 -35.94 -25.29 29.47
CA VAL A 468 -37.39 -25.40 29.64
C VAL A 468 -37.85 -26.86 29.64
N GLY A 469 -37.30 -27.70 28.75
CA GLY A 469 -37.61 -29.13 28.70
C GLY A 469 -37.18 -29.92 29.95
N SER A 470 -36.17 -29.44 30.68
CA SER A 470 -35.67 -30.06 31.92
C SER A 470 -36.30 -29.50 33.21
N GLY A 471 -37.26 -28.57 33.11
CA GLY A 471 -37.99 -28.04 34.27
C GLY A 471 -37.25 -26.95 35.06
N HIS A 472 -36.22 -26.33 34.50
CA HIS A 472 -35.46 -25.23 35.12
C HIS A 472 -35.56 -23.93 34.28
N PRO A 473 -36.65 -23.15 34.43
CA PRO A 473 -36.95 -22.01 33.56
C PRO A 473 -36.17 -20.71 33.82
N GLU A 474 -35.33 -20.63 34.87
CA GLU A 474 -34.88 -19.34 35.44
C GLU A 474 -33.54 -18.77 34.93
N PRO A 475 -33.14 -19.03 33.67
CA PRO A 475 -32.92 -17.83 32.85
C PRO A 475 -33.42 -17.98 31.40
N SER A 476 -34.38 -18.86 31.16
CA SER A 476 -34.84 -19.21 29.81
C SER A 476 -35.50 -18.04 29.10
N LEU A 477 -36.33 -17.22 29.77
CA LEU A 477 -37.07 -16.15 29.11
C LEU A 477 -36.14 -15.05 28.56
N LYS A 478 -35.15 -14.60 29.34
CA LYS A 478 -34.20 -13.58 28.90
C LYS A 478 -33.40 -14.02 27.67
N ILE A 479 -33.00 -15.29 27.62
CA ILE A 479 -32.31 -15.87 26.48
C ILE A 479 -33.28 -15.96 25.28
N LEU A 480 -34.51 -16.42 25.49
CA LEU A 480 -35.54 -16.51 24.44
C LEU A 480 -35.93 -15.15 23.87
N GLU A 481 -36.02 -14.10 24.69
CA GLU A 481 -36.27 -12.72 24.24
C GLU A 481 -35.14 -12.21 23.35
N GLY A 482 -33.88 -12.48 23.72
CA GLY A 482 -32.71 -12.12 22.93
C GLY A 482 -32.66 -12.78 21.54
N VAL A 483 -33.23 -13.98 21.41
CA VAL A 483 -33.25 -14.75 20.15
C VAL A 483 -34.59 -14.70 19.40
N LYS A 484 -35.65 -14.11 20.00
CA LYS A 484 -37.03 -14.11 19.48
C LYS A 484 -37.13 -13.64 18.04
N HIS A 485 -36.44 -12.55 17.69
CA HIS A 485 -36.48 -12.00 16.34
C HIS A 485 -36.01 -13.01 15.26
N TYR A 486 -35.19 -14.00 15.62
CA TYR A 486 -34.70 -15.00 14.68
C TYR A 486 -35.62 -16.22 14.57
N PHE A 487 -36.41 -16.50 15.61
CA PHE A 487 -37.14 -17.76 15.75
C PHE A 487 -38.66 -17.63 15.96
N GLU A 488 -39.23 -16.42 15.98
CA GLU A 488 -40.68 -16.19 16.22
C GLU A 488 -41.63 -16.94 15.25
N ARG A 489 -41.16 -17.31 14.06
CA ARG A 489 -41.95 -18.02 13.04
C ARG A 489 -41.96 -19.55 13.22
N TYR A 490 -41.20 -20.07 14.17
CA TYR A 490 -41.11 -21.51 14.43
C TYR A 490 -42.05 -21.86 15.59
N GLU A 491 -43.03 -22.75 15.34
CA GLU A 491 -44.04 -23.13 16.33
C GLU A 491 -43.43 -23.68 17.63
N ALA A 492 -42.40 -24.54 17.52
CA ALA A 492 -41.70 -25.10 18.67
C ALA A 492 -41.03 -24.01 19.55
N PHE A 493 -40.63 -22.88 18.98
CA PHE A 493 -40.12 -21.74 19.75
C PHE A 493 -41.27 -20.99 20.44
N LYS A 494 -42.39 -20.76 19.74
CA LYS A 494 -43.53 -20.01 20.24
C LYS A 494 -44.15 -20.67 21.48
N GLU A 495 -44.33 -21.98 21.46
CA GLU A 495 -44.87 -22.75 22.61
C GLU A 495 -43.99 -22.60 23.86
N VAL A 496 -42.67 -22.73 23.70
CA VAL A 496 -41.68 -22.63 24.77
C VAL A 496 -41.59 -21.20 25.33
N TYR A 497 -41.69 -20.20 24.45
CA TYR A 497 -41.68 -18.79 24.82
C TYR A 497 -42.93 -18.39 25.60
N GLU A 498 -44.12 -18.78 25.14
CA GLU A 498 -45.38 -18.48 25.83
C GLU A 498 -45.45 -19.13 27.22
N LEU A 499 -44.96 -20.37 27.35
CA LEU A 499 -44.88 -21.05 28.65
C LEU A 499 -43.97 -20.31 29.64
N SER A 500 -42.79 -19.88 29.17
CA SER A 500 -41.83 -19.14 30.00
C SER A 500 -42.35 -17.75 30.38
N LEU A 501 -43.02 -17.07 29.45
CA LEU A 501 -43.59 -15.74 29.66
C LEU A 501 -44.71 -15.76 30.72
N ARG A 502 -45.59 -16.77 30.70
CA ARG A 502 -46.66 -16.90 31.71
C ARG A 502 -46.10 -17.06 33.12
N GLY A 503 -45.05 -17.86 33.30
CA GLY A 503 -44.41 -18.06 34.61
C GLY A 503 -43.82 -16.77 35.20
N GLU A 504 -43.16 -15.96 34.37
CA GLU A 504 -42.62 -14.66 34.80
C GLU A 504 -43.71 -13.61 35.03
N GLN A 505 -44.80 -13.63 34.23
CA GLN A 505 -45.96 -12.77 34.45
C GLN A 505 -46.64 -13.03 35.80
N GLU A 506 -46.77 -14.29 36.22
CA GLU A 506 -47.36 -14.62 37.53
C GLU A 506 -46.49 -14.14 38.69
N LYS A 507 -45.16 -14.31 38.61
CA LYS A 507 -44.23 -13.78 39.61
C LYS A 507 -44.28 -12.26 39.70
N ALA A 508 -44.27 -11.58 38.54
CA ALA A 508 -44.37 -10.13 38.47
C ALA A 508 -45.67 -9.61 39.12
N ARG A 509 -46.81 -10.27 38.88
CA ARG A 509 -48.09 -9.90 39.51
C ARG A 509 -48.03 -10.00 41.04
N GLU A 510 -47.44 -11.06 41.58
CA GLU A 510 -47.31 -11.25 43.03
C GLU A 510 -46.34 -10.21 43.66
N GLU A 511 -45.22 -9.91 43.00
CA GLU A 511 -44.28 -8.88 43.46
C GLU A 511 -44.93 -7.47 43.45
N ILE A 512 -45.65 -7.12 42.38
CA ILE A 512 -46.31 -5.82 42.27
C ILE A 512 -47.43 -5.67 43.30
N LYS A 513 -48.23 -6.72 43.54
CA LYS A 513 -49.24 -6.71 44.62
C LYS A 513 -48.60 -6.42 45.98
N ALA A 514 -47.46 -7.06 46.29
CA ALA A 514 -46.76 -6.81 47.55
C ALA A 514 -46.25 -5.36 47.65
N LEU A 515 -45.73 -4.79 46.56
CA LEU A 515 -45.26 -3.40 46.51
C LEU A 515 -46.40 -2.38 46.63
N LEU A 516 -47.56 -2.64 46.02
CA LEU A 516 -48.76 -1.82 46.14
C LEU A 516 -49.27 -1.78 47.59
N LEU A 517 -49.29 -2.94 48.26
CA LEU A 517 -49.65 -3.07 49.69
C LEU A 517 -48.73 -2.27 50.62
N VAL A 518 -47.45 -2.09 50.24
CA VAL A 518 -46.51 -1.25 50.99
C VAL A 518 -46.78 0.23 50.72
N ALA A 519 -46.99 0.61 49.46
CA ALA A 519 -47.24 2.01 49.07
C ALA A 519 -48.57 2.57 49.59
N SER A 520 -49.58 1.71 49.78
CA SER A 520 -50.92 2.10 50.23
C SER A 520 -51.05 2.33 51.74
N ARG A 521 -49.97 2.17 52.53
CA ARG A 521 -50.04 2.37 53.98
C ARG A 521 -50.06 3.86 54.34
N GLU A 522 -50.74 4.21 55.42
CA GLU A 522 -50.89 5.60 55.89
C GLU A 522 -49.56 6.22 56.35
N ASP A 523 -48.60 5.41 56.81
CA ASP A 523 -47.27 5.82 57.28
C ASP A 523 -46.20 5.90 56.18
N THR A 524 -46.59 5.63 54.91
CA THR A 524 -45.66 5.61 53.79
C THR A 524 -45.14 7.02 53.47
N SER A 525 -43.83 7.22 53.56
CA SER A 525 -43.20 8.47 53.12
C SER A 525 -43.22 8.60 51.59
N LEU A 526 -43.14 9.83 51.07
CA LEU A 526 -42.98 10.09 49.64
C LEU A 526 -41.82 9.28 49.02
N SER A 527 -40.69 9.20 49.73
CA SER A 527 -39.52 8.43 49.30
C SER A 527 -39.77 6.91 49.23
N GLN A 528 -40.56 6.36 50.15
CA GLN A 528 -40.94 4.95 50.14
C GLN A 528 -41.93 4.64 49.00
N ALA A 529 -42.91 5.51 48.77
CA ALA A 529 -43.84 5.38 47.64
C ALA A 529 -43.10 5.44 46.28
N GLN A 530 -42.13 6.35 46.14
CA GLN A 530 -41.26 6.44 44.96
C GLN A 530 -40.38 5.19 44.78
N HIS A 531 -39.86 4.62 45.88
CA HIS A 531 -39.12 3.36 45.84
C HIS A 531 -40.02 2.20 45.39
N CYS A 532 -41.25 2.11 45.91
CA CYS A 532 -42.24 1.11 45.48
C CYS A 532 -42.59 1.25 44.00
N LEU A 533 -42.80 2.47 43.49
CA LEU A 533 -43.01 2.71 42.05
C LEU A 533 -41.82 2.25 41.21
N SER A 534 -40.59 2.57 41.64
CA SER A 534 -39.38 2.18 40.92
C SER A 534 -39.17 0.67 40.92
N ALA A 535 -39.44 -0.02 42.03
CA ALA A 535 -39.40 -1.47 42.12
C ALA A 535 -40.50 -2.12 41.27
N ALA A 536 -41.73 -1.60 41.32
CA ALA A 536 -42.85 -2.16 40.58
C ALA A 536 -42.69 -1.99 39.07
N ARG A 537 -42.13 -0.86 38.61
CA ARG A 537 -41.78 -0.65 37.19
C ARG A 537 -40.80 -1.68 36.66
N ARG A 538 -39.90 -2.22 37.49
CA ARG A 538 -38.98 -3.31 37.09
C ARG A 538 -39.71 -4.63 36.90
N ALA A 539 -40.67 -4.95 37.78
CA ALA A 539 -41.48 -6.15 37.67
C ALA A 539 -42.51 -6.07 36.52
N MET A 540 -43.03 -4.88 36.19
CA MET A 540 -44.06 -4.68 35.15
C MET A 540 -43.58 -4.97 33.72
N VAL A 541 -42.27 -5.09 33.48
CA VAL A 541 -41.69 -5.26 32.12
C VAL A 541 -42.29 -6.46 31.38
N HIS A 542 -42.70 -7.50 32.09
CA HIS A 542 -43.24 -8.72 31.49
C HIS A 542 -44.78 -8.74 31.42
N LEU A 543 -45.48 -7.74 31.97
CA LEU A 543 -46.94 -7.68 32.02
C LEU A 543 -47.57 -7.02 30.77
N PRO A 544 -48.85 -7.31 30.49
CA PRO A 544 -49.62 -6.57 29.49
C PRO A 544 -49.63 -5.05 29.77
N ALA A 545 -49.68 -4.26 28.70
CA ALA A 545 -49.61 -2.79 28.78
C ALA A 545 -50.79 -2.19 29.57
N GLU A 546 -51.97 -2.77 29.45
CA GLU A 546 -53.18 -2.35 30.17
C GLU A 546 -53.03 -2.56 31.69
N GLU A 547 -52.57 -3.74 32.12
CA GLU A 547 -52.30 -4.06 33.53
C GLU A 547 -51.18 -3.16 34.10
N SER A 548 -50.12 -2.94 33.34
CA SER A 548 -48.99 -2.08 33.74
C SER A 548 -49.40 -0.62 33.92
N ALA A 549 -50.25 -0.10 33.01
CA ALA A 549 -50.77 1.26 33.08
C ALA A 549 -51.69 1.45 34.29
N GLU A 550 -52.49 0.44 34.63
CA GLU A 550 -53.35 0.48 35.83
C GLU A 550 -52.53 0.52 37.12
N TYR A 551 -51.53 -0.36 37.27
CA TYR A 551 -50.67 -0.35 38.46
C TYR A 551 -49.80 0.90 38.58
N CYS A 552 -49.29 1.44 37.47
CA CYS A 552 -48.60 2.73 37.48
C CYS A 552 -49.53 3.86 37.94
N ARG A 553 -50.77 3.91 37.42
CA ARG A 553 -51.75 4.94 37.79
C ARG A 553 -52.05 4.93 39.29
N ILE A 554 -52.16 3.76 39.91
CA ILE A 554 -52.41 3.62 41.36
C ILE A 554 -51.23 4.19 42.17
N LEU A 555 -50.00 3.86 41.81
CA LEU A 555 -48.80 4.33 42.52
C LEU A 555 -48.52 5.81 42.28
N GLU A 556 -48.77 6.31 41.07
CA GLU A 556 -48.62 7.72 40.71
C GLU A 556 -49.66 8.59 41.42
N ALA A 557 -50.91 8.13 41.54
CA ALA A 557 -51.93 8.81 42.34
C ALA A 557 -51.51 8.92 43.81
N ARG A 558 -50.95 7.86 44.39
CA ARG A 558 -50.46 7.87 45.78
C ARG A 558 -49.26 8.81 45.98
N ILE A 559 -48.35 8.86 45.01
CA ILE A 559 -47.22 9.80 45.05
C ILE A 559 -47.72 11.24 44.95
N ALA A 560 -48.72 11.52 44.09
CA ALA A 560 -49.32 12.83 43.97
C ALA A 560 -49.97 13.30 45.28
N GLU A 561 -50.67 12.42 46.01
CA GLU A 561 -51.22 12.72 47.34
C GLU A 561 -50.15 13.07 48.39
N LEU A 562 -48.96 12.47 48.29
CA LEU A 562 -47.86 12.64 49.24
C LEU A 562 -46.91 13.80 48.88
N THR A 563 -47.10 14.41 47.71
CA THR A 563 -46.22 15.49 47.23
C THR A 563 -46.77 16.85 47.68
N PRO A 564 -46.03 17.63 48.48
CA PRO A 564 -46.45 18.99 48.85
C PRO A 564 -46.49 19.89 47.60
N PRO A 565 -47.42 20.85 47.51
CA PRO A 565 -47.49 21.77 46.39
C PRO A 565 -46.22 22.64 46.34
N GLU A 566 -45.59 22.72 45.17
CA GLU A 566 -44.44 23.60 44.92
C GLU A 566 -44.88 25.08 44.99
N PRO A 567 -44.06 25.98 45.55
CA PRO A 567 -44.36 27.41 45.57
C PRO A 567 -44.39 27.99 44.15
N GLU A 568 -45.29 28.95 43.92
CA GLU A 568 -45.62 29.46 42.58
C GLU A 568 -44.44 30.14 41.86
N GLU A 569 -43.49 30.72 42.61
CA GLU A 569 -42.24 31.28 42.05
C GLU A 569 -41.32 30.20 41.46
N GLU A 570 -41.23 29.03 42.09
CA GLU A 570 -40.44 27.91 41.58
C GLU A 570 -41.08 27.31 40.31
N LEU A 571 -42.43 27.30 40.24
CA LEU A 571 -43.16 26.89 39.04
C LEU A 571 -42.92 27.85 37.86
N ILE A 572 -42.86 29.17 38.10
CA ILE A 572 -42.56 30.16 37.05
C ILE A 572 -41.16 29.92 36.47
N GLU A 573 -40.14 29.77 37.32
CA GLU A 573 -38.77 29.57 36.87
C GLU A 573 -38.59 28.19 36.19
N ALA A 574 -39.25 27.15 36.71
CA ALA A 574 -39.28 25.84 36.06
C ALA A 574 -39.97 25.91 34.69
N TYR A 575 -41.07 26.66 34.56
CA TYR A 575 -41.75 26.86 33.28
C TYR A 575 -40.84 27.56 32.28
N LYS A 576 -40.22 28.69 32.67
CA LYS A 576 -39.26 29.42 31.85
C LYS A 576 -38.12 28.53 31.39
N TYR A 577 -37.51 27.77 32.30
CA TYR A 577 -36.42 26.85 31.98
C TYR A 577 -36.88 25.77 30.99
N PHE A 578 -37.96 25.03 31.26
CA PHE A 578 -38.40 23.95 30.37
C PHE A 578 -38.84 24.47 28.99
N ALA A 579 -39.48 25.64 28.94
CA ALA A 579 -39.88 26.28 27.69
C ALA A 579 -38.64 26.76 26.89
N ARG A 580 -37.67 27.40 27.54
CA ARG A 580 -36.39 27.80 26.90
C ARG A 580 -35.59 26.61 26.40
N SER A 581 -35.53 25.54 27.18
CA SER A 581 -34.81 24.31 26.80
C SER A 581 -35.55 23.47 25.75
N GLY A 582 -36.76 23.88 25.31
CA GLY A 582 -37.54 23.17 24.30
C GLY A 582 -38.11 21.83 24.78
N ILE A 583 -38.35 21.68 26.09
CA ILE A 583 -38.94 20.49 26.72
C ILE A 583 -40.45 20.72 26.87
N HIS A 584 -41.15 20.75 25.73
CA HIS A 584 -42.55 21.18 25.64
C HIS A 584 -43.51 20.37 26.55
N GLU A 585 -43.30 19.06 26.70
CA GLU A 585 -44.14 18.22 27.56
C GLU A 585 -44.08 18.67 29.03
N LYS A 586 -42.88 18.91 29.56
CA LYS A 586 -42.70 19.39 30.94
C LYS A 586 -43.16 20.82 31.10
N ALA A 587 -42.85 21.68 30.12
CA ALA A 587 -43.32 23.05 30.12
C ALA A 587 -44.86 23.11 30.17
N ALA A 588 -45.55 22.27 29.40
CA ALA A 588 -47.02 22.19 29.42
C ALA A 588 -47.56 21.69 30.77
N ILE A 589 -46.91 20.70 31.40
CA ILE A 589 -47.30 20.21 32.73
C ILE A 589 -47.17 21.34 33.77
N VAL A 590 -46.01 22.00 33.84
CA VAL A 590 -45.77 23.09 34.80
C VAL A 590 -46.72 24.26 34.54
N ARG A 591 -46.94 24.61 33.27
CA ARG A 591 -47.91 25.64 32.86
C ARG A 591 -49.32 25.35 33.36
N ASN A 592 -49.75 24.09 33.35
CA ASN A 592 -51.09 23.69 33.85
C ASN A 592 -51.19 23.70 35.38
N CYS A 593 -50.06 23.69 36.11
CA CYS A 593 -50.02 23.80 37.57
C CYS A 593 -50.05 25.25 38.06
N MET A 594 -49.81 26.23 37.17
CA MET A 594 -49.87 27.64 37.50
C MET A 594 -51.31 28.15 37.43
N SER A 595 -51.71 28.99 38.39
CA SER A 595 -53.09 29.45 38.52
C SER A 595 -53.31 30.91 38.10
N ASP A 596 -52.26 31.73 38.06
CA ASP A 596 -52.32 33.12 37.59
C ASP A 596 -52.10 33.24 36.06
N GLN A 597 -53.19 33.51 35.33
CA GLN A 597 -53.17 33.69 33.87
C GLN A 597 -52.38 34.92 33.42
N ALA A 598 -52.38 36.02 34.20
CA ALA A 598 -51.68 37.24 33.81
C ALA A 598 -50.15 37.06 33.88
N VAL A 599 -49.68 36.27 34.85
CA VAL A 599 -48.27 35.87 34.94
C VAL A 599 -47.88 34.95 33.78
N LEU A 600 -48.74 33.98 33.44
CA LEU A 600 -48.52 33.09 32.30
C LEU A 600 -48.41 33.87 30.98
N ASP A 601 -49.36 34.75 30.68
CA ASP A 601 -49.35 35.54 29.44
C ASP A 601 -48.09 36.41 29.31
N ARG A 602 -47.61 36.97 30.44
CA ARG A 602 -46.35 37.74 30.49
C ARG A 602 -45.13 36.86 30.19
N VAL A 603 -45.07 35.66 30.76
CA VAL A 603 -43.95 34.73 30.52
C VAL A 603 -43.99 34.19 29.08
N ASP A 604 -45.16 33.85 28.57
CA ASP A 604 -45.37 33.41 27.18
C ASP A 604 -44.90 34.50 26.20
N ALA A 605 -45.22 35.78 26.47
CA ALA A 605 -44.75 36.92 25.67
C ALA A 605 -43.23 37.12 25.74
N GLU A 606 -42.63 37.03 26.94
CA GLU A 606 -41.17 37.11 27.13
C GLU A 606 -40.43 36.01 26.33
N LEU A 607 -40.95 34.79 26.35
CA LEU A 607 -40.38 33.65 25.61
C LEU A 607 -40.54 33.80 24.10
N ALA A 608 -41.72 34.29 23.65
CA ALA A 608 -41.98 34.54 22.24
C ALA A 608 -41.05 35.63 21.68
N GLU A 609 -40.81 36.70 22.44
CA GLU A 609 -39.85 37.76 22.08
C GLU A 609 -38.41 37.23 22.06
N TYR A 610 -38.01 36.45 23.07
CA TYR A 610 -36.67 35.87 23.18
C TYR A 610 -36.32 34.95 22.00
N PHE A 611 -37.29 34.19 21.48
CA PHE A 611 -37.08 33.27 20.36
C PHE A 611 -37.50 33.80 19.00
N ALA A 612 -37.89 35.08 18.93
CA ALA A 612 -38.33 35.70 17.69
C ALA A 612 -37.19 35.74 16.66
N ILE A 613 -37.55 35.39 15.43
CA ILE A 613 -36.69 35.54 14.25
C ILE A 613 -37.51 36.29 13.20
N GLU A 614 -37.02 37.46 12.80
CA GLU A 614 -37.60 38.22 11.70
C GLU A 614 -37.24 37.53 10.39
N ARG A 615 -38.25 37.15 9.61
CA ARG A 615 -38.11 36.51 8.31
C ARG A 615 -38.44 37.50 7.19
N SER A 616 -37.59 37.58 6.19
CA SER A 616 -37.88 38.33 4.96
C SER A 616 -37.38 37.59 3.71
N PRO A 617 -38.17 37.55 2.62
CA PRO A 617 -37.76 36.85 1.40
C PRO A 617 -36.58 37.56 0.73
N VAL A 618 -35.71 36.77 0.11
CA VAL A 618 -34.62 37.26 -0.77
C VAL A 618 -34.91 36.72 -2.17
N ARG A 619 -34.84 37.60 -3.17
CA ARG A 619 -35.06 37.19 -4.55
C ARG A 619 -33.85 36.40 -5.03
N LEU A 620 -34.04 35.12 -5.30
CA LEU A 620 -33.01 34.27 -5.89
C LEU A 620 -33.13 34.29 -7.42
N GLU A 621 -32.06 34.64 -8.13
CA GLU A 621 -32.01 34.63 -9.58
C GLU A 621 -30.85 33.77 -10.07
N PHE A 622 -31.03 33.12 -11.22
CA PHE A 622 -29.94 32.44 -11.91
C PHE A 622 -29.61 33.21 -13.19
N SER A 623 -28.32 33.48 -13.41
CA SER A 623 -27.87 34.21 -14.59
C SER A 623 -26.60 33.60 -15.15
N ASP A 624 -26.72 33.05 -16.36
CA ASP A 624 -25.58 32.56 -17.15
C ASP A 624 -24.68 33.71 -17.63
N THR A 625 -25.18 34.96 -17.55
CA THR A 625 -24.46 36.17 -17.97
C THR A 625 -23.76 36.89 -16.83
N LEU A 626 -23.93 36.44 -15.57
CA LEU A 626 -23.25 37.02 -14.42
C LEU A 626 -21.74 36.96 -14.65
N GLN A 627 -21.05 38.09 -14.57
CA GLN A 627 -19.60 38.12 -14.72
C GLN A 627 -18.95 37.39 -13.54
N VAL A 628 -18.07 36.43 -13.86
CA VAL A 628 -17.34 35.67 -12.85
C VAL A 628 -16.09 36.46 -12.48
N ASP A 629 -16.08 37.04 -11.28
CA ASP A 629 -14.91 37.68 -10.69
C ASP A 629 -14.46 36.91 -9.44
N LEU A 630 -13.37 36.16 -9.60
CA LEU A 630 -12.77 35.35 -8.54
C LEU A 630 -11.68 36.10 -7.76
N SER A 631 -11.38 37.35 -8.16
CA SER A 631 -10.23 38.13 -7.68
C SER A 631 -10.56 39.20 -6.64
N SER A 632 -11.81 39.66 -6.56
CA SER A 632 -12.22 40.74 -5.64
C SER A 632 -12.66 40.28 -4.25
N ASP A 633 -12.42 41.13 -3.24
CA ASP A 633 -12.53 40.83 -1.80
C ASP A 633 -13.94 41.04 -1.18
N GLN A 634 -15.03 40.86 -1.92
CA GLN A 634 -16.38 41.10 -1.38
C GLN A 634 -17.37 39.92 -1.47
N PRO A 635 -17.14 38.80 -0.78
CA PRO A 635 -18.21 37.84 -0.49
C PRO A 635 -18.86 38.09 0.88
N LEU A 636 -20.14 37.74 0.99
CA LEU A 636 -20.79 37.49 2.28
C LEU A 636 -20.03 36.37 3.01
N LEU A 637 -19.84 36.53 4.32
CA LEU A 637 -19.10 35.54 5.11
C LEU A 637 -19.89 34.22 5.14
N TRP A 638 -19.22 33.11 4.82
CA TRP A 638 -19.82 31.79 4.89
C TRP A 638 -19.96 31.32 6.34
N VAL A 639 -21.20 31.06 6.78
CA VAL A 639 -21.51 30.60 8.14
C VAL A 639 -21.48 29.07 8.24
N GLY A 640 -21.91 28.41 7.17
CA GLY A 640 -21.93 26.96 7.05
C GLY A 640 -22.77 26.48 5.87
N SER A 641 -22.75 25.18 5.64
CA SER A 641 -23.56 24.55 4.60
C SER A 641 -24.00 23.16 5.04
N THR A 642 -25.17 22.76 4.57
CA THR A 642 -25.67 21.39 4.68
C THR A 642 -25.62 20.70 3.31
N ASP A 643 -26.23 19.53 3.17
CA ASP A 643 -26.44 18.85 1.88
C ASP A 643 -27.40 19.61 0.92
N ARG A 644 -28.22 20.53 1.45
CA ARG A 644 -29.26 21.28 0.70
C ARG A 644 -29.20 22.80 0.90
N HIS A 645 -28.62 23.26 2.00
CA HIS A 645 -28.65 24.65 2.43
C HIS A 645 -27.27 25.30 2.39
N LEU A 646 -27.24 26.60 2.07
CA LEU A 646 -26.09 27.48 2.26
C LEU A 646 -26.48 28.60 3.22
N LEU A 647 -25.65 28.83 4.24
CA LEU A 647 -25.85 29.89 5.21
C LEU A 647 -24.78 30.95 5.02
N LEU A 648 -25.19 32.16 4.66
CA LEU A 648 -24.33 33.31 4.41
C LEU A 648 -24.65 34.42 5.43
N ARG A 649 -23.63 35.09 5.93
CA ARG A 649 -23.76 36.19 6.90
C ARG A 649 -23.99 37.49 6.16
N GLU A 650 -25.12 38.15 6.41
CA GLU A 650 -25.38 39.49 5.89
C GLU A 650 -24.99 40.59 6.90
N ALA A 651 -25.20 40.33 8.18
CA ALA A 651 -24.84 41.19 9.30
C ALA A 651 -24.66 40.34 10.57
N ASP A 652 -24.12 40.89 11.65
CA ASP A 652 -23.90 40.18 12.92
C ASP A 652 -25.18 39.45 13.40
N ASP A 653 -26.33 40.10 13.26
CA ASP A 653 -27.64 39.63 13.67
C ASP A 653 -28.47 39.00 12.54
N ALA A 654 -27.92 38.84 11.34
CA ALA A 654 -28.69 38.38 10.17
C ALA A 654 -27.94 37.39 9.28
N ILE A 655 -28.62 36.30 8.95
CA ILE A 655 -28.15 35.27 8.03
C ILE A 655 -29.10 35.11 6.84
N LEU A 656 -28.54 34.78 5.69
CA LEU A 656 -29.27 34.31 4.51
C LEU A 656 -29.18 32.80 4.47
N VAL A 657 -30.32 32.13 4.38
CA VAL A 657 -30.38 30.69 4.12
C VAL A 657 -30.85 30.50 2.68
N VAL A 658 -30.00 29.88 1.87
CA VAL A 658 -30.31 29.53 0.48
C VAL A 658 -30.60 28.04 0.42
N HIS A 659 -31.81 27.66 0.05
CA HIS A 659 -32.21 26.27 -0.13
C HIS A 659 -32.08 25.89 -1.62
N LEU A 660 -30.99 25.22 -1.98
CA LEU A 660 -30.66 24.95 -3.39
C LEU A 660 -31.57 23.92 -4.06
N GLU A 661 -32.18 23.01 -3.31
CA GLU A 661 -33.15 22.05 -3.87
C GLU A 661 -34.52 22.69 -4.14
N LYS A 662 -35.02 23.53 -3.23
CA LYS A 662 -36.28 24.29 -3.41
C LYS A 662 -36.09 25.54 -4.28
N MET A 663 -34.84 25.95 -4.54
CA MET A 663 -34.47 27.17 -5.24
C MET A 663 -35.05 28.44 -4.58
N THR A 664 -34.92 28.52 -3.27
CA THR A 664 -35.38 29.68 -2.47
C THR A 664 -34.25 30.28 -1.66
N ALA A 665 -34.37 31.58 -1.34
CA ALA A 665 -33.46 32.27 -0.44
C ALA A 665 -34.25 33.14 0.53
N THR A 666 -33.92 33.04 1.81
CA THR A 666 -34.64 33.73 2.87
C THR A 666 -33.67 34.32 3.87
N ARG A 667 -33.90 35.59 4.25
CA ARG A 667 -33.16 36.30 5.28
C ARG A 667 -33.84 36.08 6.62
N PHE A 668 -33.04 35.70 7.62
CA PHE A 668 -33.44 35.53 9.01
C PHE A 668 -32.62 36.46 9.89
N ALA A 669 -33.28 37.29 10.69
CA ALA A 669 -32.64 38.23 11.60
C ALA A 669 -33.08 38.02 13.05
N SER A 670 -32.11 37.99 13.95
CA SER A 670 -32.30 37.87 15.39
C SER A 670 -30.99 38.27 16.09
N PRO A 671 -31.05 38.96 17.24
CA PRO A 671 -29.87 39.27 18.05
C PRO A 671 -29.03 38.03 18.40
N HIS A 672 -29.67 36.86 18.47
CA HIS A 672 -29.03 35.60 18.83
C HIS A 672 -28.18 34.99 17.71
N PHE A 673 -28.26 35.46 16.46
CA PHE A 673 -27.43 34.91 15.37
C PHE A 673 -25.95 35.32 15.46
N LYS A 674 -25.61 36.28 16.30
CA LYS A 674 -24.24 36.75 16.48
C LYS A 674 -23.33 35.58 16.91
N ASP A 675 -22.24 35.40 16.16
CA ASP A 675 -21.22 34.37 16.40
C ASP A 675 -21.73 32.91 16.40
N LEU A 676 -22.94 32.66 15.89
CA LEU A 676 -23.48 31.31 15.75
C LEU A 676 -22.94 30.60 14.50
N HIS A 677 -22.53 29.36 14.68
CA HIS A 677 -22.12 28.43 13.63
C HIS A 677 -22.90 27.13 13.71
N ILE A 678 -23.11 26.48 12.58
CA ILE A 678 -23.85 25.20 12.52
C ILE A 678 -23.06 24.11 13.25
N ALA A 679 -23.70 23.44 14.20
CA ALA A 679 -23.21 22.25 14.88
C ALA A 679 -23.79 20.97 14.24
N ASP A 680 -25.09 20.93 13.94
CA ASP A 680 -25.78 19.82 13.27
C ASP A 680 -27.07 20.30 12.59
N PHE A 681 -27.70 19.45 11.77
CA PHE A 681 -28.97 19.78 11.10
C PHE A 681 -29.79 18.51 10.77
N ILE A 682 -31.11 18.67 10.65
CA ILE A 682 -32.05 17.64 10.17
C ILE A 682 -32.72 18.17 8.90
N PRO A 683 -32.36 17.68 7.70
CA PRO A 683 -32.86 18.26 6.45
C PRO A 683 -34.37 18.13 6.20
N PRO A 684 -35.08 17.04 6.58
CA PRO A 684 -36.53 16.97 6.41
C PRO A 684 -37.31 18.05 7.17
N ASP A 685 -36.79 18.50 8.30
CA ASP A 685 -37.51 19.38 9.23
C ASP A 685 -36.99 20.83 9.17
N ASP A 686 -36.04 21.15 8.28
CA ASP A 686 -35.35 22.44 8.20
C ASP A 686 -34.88 22.91 9.60
N THR A 687 -34.43 21.95 10.43
CA THR A 687 -34.03 22.17 11.82
C THR A 687 -32.52 22.23 11.92
N PHE A 688 -32.03 23.32 12.51
CA PHE A 688 -30.61 23.62 12.66
C PHE A 688 -30.25 23.66 14.15
N LEU A 689 -29.10 23.09 14.47
CA LEU A 689 -28.45 23.25 15.77
C LEU A 689 -27.23 24.14 15.57
N PHE A 690 -27.15 25.20 16.35
CA PHE A 690 -26.06 26.15 16.35
C PHE A 690 -25.27 26.09 17.66
N ARG A 691 -23.97 26.35 17.54
CA ARG A 691 -23.06 26.63 18.67
C ARG A 691 -22.54 28.06 18.54
N ASN A 692 -22.32 28.71 19.67
CA ASN A 692 -21.64 30.01 19.70
C ASN A 692 -20.12 29.77 19.79
N MET A 693 -19.34 30.53 19.02
CA MET A 693 -17.88 30.39 18.98
C MET A 693 -17.17 31.07 20.15
N GLN A 694 -17.77 32.10 20.77
CA GLN A 694 -17.23 32.79 21.94
C GLN A 694 -17.59 32.06 23.25
N ASP A 695 -18.84 31.59 23.35
CA ASP A 695 -19.31 30.76 24.47
C ASP A 695 -19.76 29.40 23.97
N PRO A 696 -18.93 28.34 24.10
CA PRO A 696 -19.23 27.04 23.54
C PRO A 696 -20.21 26.22 24.38
N LEU A 697 -20.74 26.73 25.51
CA LEU A 697 -21.70 26.00 26.35
C LEU A 697 -23.14 26.02 25.81
N PRO A 698 -23.75 27.18 25.49
CA PRO A 698 -25.11 27.22 24.99
C PRO A 698 -25.23 26.60 23.60
N ARG A 699 -26.32 25.87 23.39
CA ARG A 699 -26.74 25.33 22.09
C ARG A 699 -28.09 25.92 21.71
N TRP A 700 -28.17 26.43 20.50
CA TRP A 700 -29.36 27.08 19.96
C TRP A 700 -29.96 26.19 18.88
N ARG A 701 -31.20 25.76 19.05
CA ARG A 701 -31.95 25.03 18.03
C ARG A 701 -32.92 25.97 17.36
N ALA A 702 -32.99 25.96 16.03
CA ALA A 702 -33.93 26.77 15.28
C ALA A 702 -34.57 25.97 14.13
N GLU A 703 -35.82 26.30 13.82
CA GLU A 703 -36.48 25.91 12.57
C GLU A 703 -36.40 27.10 11.62
N LEU A 704 -35.68 26.93 10.51
CA LEU A 704 -35.43 27.99 9.52
C LEU A 704 -35.88 27.51 8.14
N SER A 705 -37.12 27.79 7.79
CA SER A 705 -37.70 27.46 6.49
C SER A 705 -38.45 28.65 5.88
N ASP A 706 -38.91 28.49 4.65
CA ASP A 706 -39.73 29.50 3.97
C ASP A 706 -41.10 29.70 4.67
N GLU A 707 -41.52 28.74 5.49
CA GLU A 707 -42.81 28.75 6.20
C GLU A 707 -42.68 29.03 7.69
N LYS A 708 -41.58 28.62 8.34
CA LYS A 708 -41.37 28.76 9.79
C LYS A 708 -40.03 29.43 10.10
N SER A 709 -40.04 30.28 11.13
CA SER A 709 -38.83 30.98 11.60
C SER A 709 -38.91 31.23 13.10
N ALA A 710 -38.29 30.35 13.88
CA ALA A 710 -38.16 30.54 15.32
C ALA A 710 -36.97 29.75 15.87
N PHE A 711 -36.36 30.29 16.92
CA PHE A 711 -35.58 29.45 17.81
C PHE A 711 -36.54 28.57 18.62
N THR A 712 -36.24 27.28 18.70
CA THR A 712 -37.10 26.29 19.38
C THR A 712 -36.47 25.74 20.65
N ALA A 713 -35.18 26.02 20.91
CA ALA A 713 -34.54 25.78 22.18
C ALA A 713 -33.23 26.58 22.34
N CYS A 714 -32.90 26.92 23.58
CA CYS A 714 -31.59 27.34 24.05
C CYS A 714 -31.28 26.58 25.35
N PHE A 715 -30.26 25.72 25.36
CA PHE A 715 -29.91 24.89 26.52
C PHE A 715 -28.40 24.78 26.71
N ASN A 716 -27.96 24.51 27.93
CA ASN A 716 -26.55 24.26 28.23
C ASN A 716 -26.20 22.80 27.91
N ILE A 717 -25.16 22.59 27.09
CA ILE A 717 -24.73 21.25 26.69
C ILE A 717 -24.26 20.39 27.88
N THR A 718 -23.80 20.99 28.99
CA THR A 718 -23.35 20.26 30.18
C THR A 718 -24.48 19.54 30.91
N GLU A 719 -25.74 19.92 30.67
CA GLU A 719 -26.91 19.21 31.19
C GLU A 719 -27.06 17.79 30.62
N LEU A 720 -26.33 17.49 29.54
CA LEU A 720 -26.28 16.17 28.92
C LEU A 720 -25.13 15.29 29.44
N CYS A 721 -24.25 15.85 30.29
CA CYS A 721 -23.16 15.14 30.97
C CYS A 721 -23.68 14.39 32.21
N GLU A 722 -23.06 13.27 32.55
CA GLU A 722 -23.41 12.49 33.75
C GLU A 722 -22.52 12.84 34.96
N SER A 723 -21.32 13.38 34.73
CA SER A 723 -20.41 13.86 35.77
C SER A 723 -19.77 15.19 35.41
N GLU A 724 -19.35 15.95 36.41
CA GLU A 724 -18.63 17.22 36.24
C GLU A 724 -17.28 17.05 35.52
N ASP A 725 -16.67 15.87 35.61
CA ASP A 725 -15.43 15.52 34.90
C ASP A 725 -15.62 15.35 33.37
N GLU A 726 -16.85 15.36 32.86
CA GLU A 726 -17.13 15.15 31.43
C GLU A 726 -17.21 16.46 30.65
N CYS A 727 -16.45 16.51 29.56
CA CYS A 727 -16.46 17.62 28.61
C CYS A 727 -17.16 17.21 27.31
N PRO A 728 -18.29 17.84 26.95
CA PRO A 728 -18.99 17.57 25.70
C PRO A 728 -18.33 18.29 24.52
N VAL A 729 -17.84 17.53 23.55
CA VAL A 729 -17.10 18.07 22.39
C VAL A 729 -17.98 18.27 21.16
N ALA A 730 -18.94 17.37 20.95
CA ALA A 730 -19.88 17.47 19.84
C ALA A 730 -21.28 17.03 20.27
N VAL A 731 -22.29 17.62 19.62
CA VAL A 731 -23.70 17.31 19.85
C VAL A 731 -24.42 17.22 18.52
N TYR A 732 -25.27 16.22 18.40
CA TYR A 732 -26.08 15.94 17.23
C TYR A 732 -27.55 15.83 17.62
N LEU A 733 -28.45 16.31 16.77
CA LEU A 733 -29.90 16.20 16.95
C LEU A 733 -30.35 14.74 16.78
N SER A 734 -31.46 14.33 17.39
CA SER A 734 -32.12 13.08 16.98
C SER A 734 -33.22 13.36 15.97
N SER A 735 -33.28 12.52 14.93
CA SER A 735 -34.36 12.55 13.94
C SER A 735 -35.68 12.01 14.47
N GLU A 736 -35.68 11.30 15.61
CA GLU A 736 -36.89 10.67 16.16
C GLU A 736 -37.61 11.56 17.17
N ARG A 737 -36.84 12.31 17.96
CA ARG A 737 -37.36 13.13 19.05
C ARG A 737 -36.54 14.40 19.20
N VAL A 738 -37.24 15.51 19.18
CA VAL A 738 -36.68 16.87 19.27
C VAL A 738 -35.87 17.10 20.56
N THR A 739 -36.18 16.39 21.65
CA THR A 739 -35.48 16.52 22.95
C THR A 739 -34.36 15.49 23.16
N ASP A 740 -34.17 14.56 22.23
CA ASP A 740 -33.09 13.58 22.28
C ASP A 740 -31.88 14.10 21.49
N TYR A 741 -30.69 13.97 22.07
CA TYR A 741 -29.43 14.40 21.50
C TYR A 741 -28.40 13.28 21.60
N TYR A 742 -27.51 13.20 20.62
CA TYR A 742 -26.31 12.39 20.72
C TYR A 742 -25.14 13.28 21.08
N VAL A 743 -24.39 12.91 22.11
CA VAL A 743 -23.30 13.73 22.66
C VAL A 743 -22.03 12.92 22.71
N VAL A 744 -20.95 13.54 22.23
CA VAL A 744 -19.59 13.02 22.34
C VAL A 744 -18.97 13.60 23.61
N LEU A 745 -18.65 12.72 24.56
CA LEU A 745 -18.14 13.06 25.88
C LEU A 745 -16.68 12.61 26.02
N HIS A 746 -15.85 13.50 26.55
CA HIS A 746 -14.46 13.26 26.89
C HIS A 746 -14.26 13.45 28.39
N ASP A 747 -13.28 12.75 28.95
CA ASP A 747 -12.86 12.96 30.34
C ASP A 747 -11.90 14.14 30.41
N PHE A 748 -12.19 15.13 31.26
CA PHE A 748 -11.41 16.35 31.40
C PHE A 748 -9.96 16.07 31.84
N GLU A 749 -9.78 15.06 32.72
CA GLU A 749 -8.46 14.61 33.18
C GLU A 749 -7.74 13.71 32.16
N GLY A 750 -8.46 13.24 31.14
CA GLY A 750 -7.96 12.29 30.14
C GLY A 750 -7.64 10.89 30.70
N VAL A 751 -8.24 10.52 31.83
CA VAL A 751 -8.00 9.24 32.51
C VAL A 751 -9.00 8.18 32.04
N LYS A 752 -10.26 8.58 31.84
CA LYS A 752 -11.32 7.68 31.38
C LYS A 752 -11.45 7.69 29.85
N PRO A 753 -11.82 6.57 29.24
CA PRO A 753 -12.12 6.53 27.82
C PRO A 753 -13.32 7.41 27.51
N GLY A 754 -13.23 8.17 26.43
CA GLY A 754 -14.34 8.96 25.93
C GLY A 754 -15.48 8.05 25.44
N ARG A 755 -16.69 8.58 25.44
CA ARG A 755 -17.89 7.84 25.09
C ARG A 755 -18.85 8.68 24.28
N VAL A 756 -19.69 8.02 23.50
CA VAL A 756 -20.85 8.66 22.88
C VAL A 756 -22.09 8.19 23.61
N VAL A 757 -22.97 9.13 23.93
CA VAL A 757 -24.22 8.86 24.64
C VAL A 757 -25.41 9.44 23.87
N ARG A 758 -26.54 8.75 23.92
CA ARG A 758 -27.84 9.31 23.54
C ARG A 758 -28.56 9.72 24.82
N LYS A 759 -28.85 11.02 24.94
CA LYS A 759 -29.44 11.61 26.14
C LYS A 759 -30.65 12.45 25.79
N ARG A 760 -31.65 12.40 26.67
CA ARG A 760 -32.83 13.27 26.60
C ARG A 760 -32.65 14.44 27.54
N LEU A 761 -32.81 15.64 27.02
CA LEU A 761 -32.77 16.86 27.82
C LEU A 761 -33.85 16.84 28.92
N GLY A 762 -33.47 17.18 30.15
CA GLY A 762 -34.34 17.17 31.32
C GLY A 762 -34.73 15.78 31.86
N SER A 763 -34.17 14.68 31.34
CA SER A 763 -34.34 13.35 31.92
C SER A 763 -33.16 12.99 32.82
N ARG A 764 -33.42 12.68 34.10
CA ARG A 764 -32.41 12.09 35.02
C ARG A 764 -32.31 10.57 34.88
N SER A 765 -32.84 9.98 33.79
CA SER A 765 -32.78 8.54 33.59
C SER A 765 -31.32 8.05 33.62
N PRO A 766 -31.00 7.07 34.47
CA PRO A 766 -29.67 6.46 34.50
C PRO A 766 -29.41 5.57 33.27
N VAL A 767 -30.47 5.24 32.51
CA VAL A 767 -30.37 4.45 31.29
C VAL A 767 -30.17 5.41 30.12
N SER A 768 -28.91 5.65 29.78
CA SER A 768 -28.50 6.23 28.50
C SER A 768 -27.99 5.11 27.60
N ASP A 769 -28.44 5.08 26.35
CA ASP A 769 -27.71 4.32 25.35
C ASP A 769 -26.33 4.95 25.28
N SER A 770 -25.29 4.15 25.51
CA SER A 770 -23.92 4.63 25.48
C SER A 770 -23.04 3.62 24.80
N ILE A 771 -22.06 4.13 24.06
CA ILE A 771 -21.03 3.30 23.46
C ILE A 771 -19.66 3.88 23.81
N LYS A 772 -18.80 2.98 24.28
CA LYS A 772 -17.37 3.22 24.45
C LYS A 772 -16.62 2.62 23.28
N ILE A 773 -15.62 3.34 22.78
CA ILE A 773 -14.77 2.86 21.69
C ILE A 773 -13.33 2.81 22.17
N GLY A 774 -12.90 1.58 22.50
CA GLY A 774 -11.57 1.32 23.04
C GLY A 774 -11.34 2.00 24.40
N ASP A 775 -10.06 2.13 24.74
CA ASP A 775 -9.60 2.79 25.96
C ASP A 775 -9.13 4.23 25.69
N LYS A 776 -9.52 4.80 24.54
CA LYS A 776 -9.05 6.11 24.07
C LYS A 776 -9.90 7.24 24.62
N VAL A 777 -9.25 8.36 24.93
CA VAL A 777 -9.87 9.54 25.55
C VAL A 777 -10.68 10.37 24.53
N LYS A 778 -10.32 10.31 23.25
CA LYS A 778 -10.89 11.17 22.20
C LYS A 778 -11.67 10.43 21.10
N PRO A 779 -12.94 10.04 21.35
CA PRO A 779 -13.79 9.53 20.29
C PRO A 779 -14.19 10.64 19.31
N GLU A 780 -14.30 10.27 18.04
CA GLU A 780 -14.91 11.07 16.98
C GLU A 780 -16.23 10.45 16.56
N MET A 781 -17.16 11.30 16.11
CA MET A 781 -18.49 10.89 15.64
C MET A 781 -18.85 11.65 14.38
N LYS A 782 -19.38 10.96 13.37
CA LYS A 782 -19.92 11.54 12.14
C LYS A 782 -21.25 10.90 11.78
N ARG A 783 -22.21 11.70 11.31
CA ARG A 783 -23.54 11.22 10.90
C ARG A 783 -23.49 10.53 9.54
N LEU A 784 -24.09 9.33 9.46
CA LEU A 784 -24.28 8.53 8.24
C LEU A 784 -25.73 8.52 7.73
N SER A 785 -26.70 8.83 8.58
CA SER A 785 -28.10 8.98 8.19
C SER A 785 -28.88 9.72 9.27
N TRP A 786 -29.96 10.36 8.86
CA TRP A 786 -31.00 10.93 9.71
C TRP A 786 -32.32 10.16 9.59
N HIS A 787 -32.43 9.13 8.74
CA HIS A 787 -33.64 8.30 8.69
C HIS A 787 -33.37 6.83 8.33
N PRO A 788 -33.27 5.93 9.34
CA PRO A 788 -33.10 6.24 10.76
C PRO A 788 -31.71 6.86 11.04
N ASP A 789 -31.58 7.51 12.20
CA ASP A 789 -30.28 7.96 12.72
C ASP A 789 -29.22 6.83 12.64
N LYS A 790 -28.11 7.11 11.97
CA LYS A 790 -26.92 6.24 11.91
C LYS A 790 -25.66 7.08 12.04
N PHE A 791 -24.66 6.54 12.72
CA PHE A 791 -23.42 7.24 12.97
C PHE A 791 -22.21 6.33 12.78
N ILE A 792 -21.12 6.91 12.29
CA ILE A 792 -19.78 6.35 12.49
C ILE A 792 -19.23 6.95 13.76
N ILE A 793 -18.82 6.09 14.66
CA ILE A 793 -18.15 6.47 15.89
C ILE A 793 -16.82 5.73 15.89
N GLY A 794 -15.73 6.41 16.19
CA GLY A 794 -14.47 5.70 16.36
C GLY A 794 -13.40 6.46 17.14
N ALA A 795 -12.26 5.83 17.27
CA ALA A 795 -11.00 6.38 17.77
C ALA A 795 -9.86 6.01 16.79
N GLU A 796 -8.63 6.47 17.05
CA GLU A 796 -7.45 6.29 16.17
C GLU A 796 -7.26 4.88 15.58
N ASP A 797 -7.71 3.83 16.28
CA ASP A 797 -7.49 2.42 15.94
C ASP A 797 -8.77 1.62 15.64
N LEU A 798 -9.95 2.20 15.85
CA LEU A 798 -11.22 1.46 15.80
C LEU A 798 -12.39 2.33 15.38
N MET A 799 -13.11 1.91 14.33
CA MET A 799 -14.41 2.45 13.95
C MET A 799 -15.54 1.44 14.14
N LYS A 800 -16.69 1.95 14.57
CA LYS A 800 -17.97 1.24 14.63
C LYS A 800 -19.04 2.04 13.92
N VAL A 801 -19.81 1.35 13.08
CA VAL A 801 -21.07 1.91 12.60
C VAL A 801 -22.14 1.57 13.62
N CYS A 802 -22.86 2.59 14.07
CA CYS A 802 -23.85 2.47 15.12
C CYS A 802 -25.21 2.92 14.61
N ALA A 803 -26.23 2.13 14.92
CA ALA A 803 -27.62 2.49 14.72
C ALA A 803 -28.05 3.57 15.74
N LYS A 804 -29.28 4.04 15.60
CA LYS A 804 -29.93 5.08 16.41
C LYS A 804 -29.90 4.90 17.94
N ASN A 805 -29.73 3.69 18.44
CA ASN A 805 -29.63 3.33 19.86
C ASN A 805 -28.18 3.06 20.28
N LEU A 806 -27.21 3.52 19.47
CA LEU A 806 -25.78 3.31 19.67
C LEU A 806 -25.37 1.83 19.74
N THR A 807 -26.20 0.91 19.24
CA THR A 807 -25.78 -0.49 19.05
C THR A 807 -24.89 -0.59 17.82
N SER A 808 -23.78 -1.28 17.98
CA SER A 808 -22.83 -1.51 16.90
C SER A 808 -23.44 -2.45 15.86
N ASP A 809 -23.58 -1.98 14.62
CA ASP A 809 -24.01 -2.79 13.48
C ASP A 809 -22.83 -3.65 12.98
N TYR A 810 -21.64 -3.07 12.82
CA TYR A 810 -20.40 -3.78 12.48
C TYR A 810 -19.15 -2.94 12.77
N ARG A 811 -17.98 -3.59 12.75
CA ARG A 811 -16.65 -3.01 13.01
C ARG A 811 -15.89 -2.82 11.70
N ILE A 812 -15.21 -1.68 11.56
CA ILE A 812 -14.33 -1.36 10.44
C ILE A 812 -12.92 -1.14 11.00
N ASP A 813 -11.93 -1.80 10.42
CA ASP A 813 -10.52 -1.64 10.82
C ASP A 813 -9.88 -0.45 10.08
N MET A 814 -10.30 0.76 10.46
CA MET A 814 -9.79 2.05 9.97
C MET A 814 -10.08 3.16 11.00
N PRO A 815 -9.29 4.24 11.07
CA PRO A 815 -9.54 5.42 11.90
C PRO A 815 -10.67 6.34 11.36
N PRO A 816 -11.51 6.98 12.19
CA PRO A 816 -12.49 8.00 11.75
C PRO A 816 -11.87 9.25 11.12
N SER A 817 -10.65 9.58 11.55
CA SER A 817 -9.87 10.70 11.04
C SER A 817 -9.53 10.52 9.55
N ASP A 818 -9.57 9.28 9.05
CA ASP A 818 -9.38 8.98 7.64
C ASP A 818 -10.64 9.24 6.81
N ILE A 819 -11.83 9.36 7.43
CA ILE A 819 -13.04 9.74 6.70
C ILE A 819 -12.98 11.22 6.37
N TRP A 820 -12.91 11.51 5.09
CA TRP A 820 -12.84 12.87 4.59
C TRP A 820 -14.23 13.52 4.45
N ALA A 821 -15.13 12.89 3.70
CA ALA A 821 -16.44 13.46 3.39
C ALA A 821 -17.50 12.37 3.31
N ILE A 822 -18.75 12.71 3.65
CA ILE A 822 -19.88 11.79 3.58
C ILE A 822 -20.91 12.41 2.64
N ASP A 823 -21.20 11.72 1.55
CA ASP A 823 -22.21 12.03 0.56
C ASP A 823 -23.48 11.23 0.83
N LEU A 824 -24.24 11.71 1.82
CA LEU A 824 -25.44 11.06 2.32
C LEU A 824 -26.50 10.79 1.23
N PRO A 825 -26.79 11.74 0.31
CA PRO A 825 -27.76 11.50 -0.76
C PRO A 825 -27.37 10.35 -1.71
N ASN A 826 -26.09 10.21 -2.04
CA ASN A 826 -25.62 9.14 -2.92
C ASN A 826 -25.22 7.86 -2.15
N GLY A 827 -25.30 7.88 -0.82
CA GLY A 827 -24.94 6.74 0.01
C GLY A 827 -23.46 6.38 -0.06
N HIS A 828 -22.59 7.38 -0.21
CA HIS A 828 -21.14 7.19 -0.29
C HIS A 828 -20.42 7.96 0.80
N PHE A 829 -19.23 7.51 1.17
CA PHE A 829 -18.27 8.34 1.87
C PHE A 829 -16.87 8.13 1.33
N TYR A 830 -16.06 9.17 1.49
CA TYR A 830 -14.71 9.29 0.98
C TYR A 830 -13.76 9.18 2.15
N TYR A 831 -12.78 8.29 2.07
CA TYR A 831 -11.83 8.03 3.14
C TYR A 831 -10.42 7.74 2.62
N PHE A 832 -9.41 7.88 3.47
CA PHE A 832 -8.03 7.54 3.14
C PHE A 832 -7.67 6.12 3.56
N ASP A 833 -6.96 5.42 2.68
CA ASP A 833 -6.23 4.21 3.04
C ASP A 833 -4.80 4.32 2.50
N ARG A 834 -3.82 4.37 3.42
CA ARG A 834 -2.39 4.48 3.10
C ARG A 834 -2.08 5.62 2.12
N ALA A 835 -2.57 6.82 2.43
CA ALA A 835 -2.44 8.08 1.66
C ALA A 835 -3.19 8.14 0.30
N ILE A 836 -3.97 7.11 -0.04
CA ILE A 836 -4.80 7.10 -1.26
C ILE A 836 -6.25 7.38 -0.87
N LEU A 837 -6.88 8.33 -1.55
CA LEU A 837 -8.30 8.56 -1.42
C LEU A 837 -9.09 7.38 -2.02
N LYS A 838 -10.08 6.92 -1.27
CA LYS A 838 -11.05 5.92 -1.69
C LYS A 838 -12.45 6.45 -1.48
N ARG A 839 -13.37 5.98 -2.33
CA ARG A 839 -14.81 6.12 -2.12
C ARG A 839 -15.35 4.74 -1.80
N THR A 840 -16.25 4.66 -0.83
CA THR A 840 -17.05 3.47 -0.61
C THR A 840 -18.52 3.82 -0.38
N ASP A 841 -19.41 2.88 -0.63
CA ASP A 841 -20.80 2.98 -0.20
C ASP A 841 -20.95 2.78 1.32
N LEU A 842 -22.12 3.13 1.85
CA LEU A 842 -22.47 2.99 3.27
C LEU A 842 -22.47 1.53 3.76
N GLU A 843 -22.52 0.56 2.85
CA GLU A 843 -22.50 -0.88 3.13
C GLU A 843 -21.08 -1.48 3.06
N PHE A 844 -20.09 -0.72 2.56
CA PHE A 844 -18.70 -1.13 2.37
C PHE A 844 -18.50 -2.23 1.31
N ASP A 845 -19.48 -2.42 0.43
CA ASP A 845 -19.48 -3.44 -0.61
C ASP A 845 -18.73 -2.99 -1.86
N HIS A 846 -18.78 -1.69 -2.18
CA HIS A 846 -18.17 -1.13 -3.37
C HIS A 846 -17.12 -0.08 -3.03
N ILE A 847 -15.85 -0.44 -3.24
CA ILE A 847 -14.71 0.44 -3.01
C ILE A 847 -14.07 0.87 -4.34
N GLU A 848 -14.10 2.18 -4.61
CA GLU A 848 -13.34 2.81 -5.69
C GLU A 848 -12.07 3.46 -5.14
N ARG A 849 -10.98 3.39 -5.91
CA ARG A 849 -9.68 3.94 -5.53
C ARG A 849 -9.26 5.03 -6.50
N PHE A 850 -8.93 6.21 -5.99
CA PHE A 850 -8.42 7.32 -6.79
C PHE A 850 -6.90 7.31 -6.74
N VAL A 851 -6.25 6.56 -7.65
CA VAL A 851 -4.79 6.34 -7.61
C VAL A 851 -4.00 7.66 -7.78
N ASN A 852 -4.59 8.64 -8.47
CA ASN A 852 -4.00 9.96 -8.71
C ASN A 852 -4.33 10.98 -7.60
N SER A 853 -4.65 10.52 -6.40
CA SER A 853 -4.97 11.38 -5.26
C SER A 853 -3.88 11.52 -4.18
N PRO A 854 -2.57 11.26 -4.42
CA PRO A 854 -1.60 11.23 -3.32
C PRO A 854 -1.46 12.59 -2.60
N CYS A 855 -1.72 13.71 -3.29
CA CYS A 855 -1.72 15.05 -2.68
C CYS A 855 -2.88 15.26 -1.69
N CYS A 856 -3.96 14.46 -1.78
CA CYS A 856 -5.08 14.54 -0.85
C CYS A 856 -4.64 14.33 0.61
N PHE A 857 -3.62 13.49 0.83
CA PHE A 857 -3.06 13.25 2.16
C PHE A 857 -2.45 14.53 2.77
N TYR A 858 -1.80 15.36 1.95
CA TYR A 858 -1.28 16.66 2.41
C TYR A 858 -2.40 17.58 2.90
N PHE A 859 -3.48 17.71 2.12
CA PHE A 859 -4.62 18.54 2.53
C PHE A 859 -5.38 17.99 3.74
N GLN A 860 -5.22 16.69 4.07
CA GLN A 860 -5.79 16.13 5.28
C GLN A 860 -5.11 16.66 6.54
N GLU A 861 -3.79 16.83 6.51
CA GLU A 861 -3.00 17.26 7.67
C GLU A 861 -2.92 18.78 7.83
N PHE A 862 -2.91 19.55 6.72
CA PHE A 862 -2.49 20.96 6.75
C PHE A 862 -3.56 22.00 6.39
N HIS A 863 -4.71 21.62 5.83
CA HIS A 863 -5.65 22.60 5.26
C HIS A 863 -7.11 22.40 5.68
N GLN A 864 -7.82 23.50 5.83
CA GLN A 864 -9.27 23.46 6.04
C GLN A 864 -9.96 23.01 4.74
N LYS A 865 -10.81 22.00 4.85
CA LYS A 865 -11.60 21.47 3.72
C LYS A 865 -12.92 22.22 3.67
N LEU A 866 -13.11 23.03 2.62
CA LEU A 866 -14.27 23.90 2.49
C LEU A 866 -15.43 23.21 1.76
N GLY A 867 -15.14 22.27 0.86
CA GLY A 867 -16.16 21.47 0.19
C GLY A 867 -15.58 20.43 -0.76
N LEU A 868 -16.35 19.39 -1.05
CA LEU A 868 -16.00 18.32 -2.00
C LEU A 868 -17.11 18.24 -3.04
N CYS A 869 -16.76 18.24 -4.33
CA CYS A 869 -17.69 18.01 -5.43
C CYS A 869 -17.44 16.65 -6.11
N PRO A 870 -18.27 15.63 -5.81
CA PRO A 870 -18.19 14.32 -6.45
C PRO A 870 -18.32 14.37 -7.97
N THR A 871 -19.14 15.28 -8.50
CA THR A 871 -19.45 15.35 -9.93
C THR A 871 -18.23 15.73 -10.78
N THR A 872 -17.40 16.64 -10.27
CA THR A 872 -16.19 17.10 -10.97
C THR A 872 -14.91 16.53 -10.39
N ASN A 873 -15.01 15.70 -9.35
CA ASN A 873 -13.88 15.22 -8.57
C ASN A 873 -12.97 16.34 -8.05
N THR A 874 -13.58 17.48 -7.67
CA THR A 874 -12.85 18.63 -7.15
C THR A 874 -13.05 18.80 -5.65
N LEU A 875 -12.00 19.23 -4.98
CA LEU A 875 -12.00 19.60 -3.57
C LEU A 875 -11.64 21.08 -3.45
N MET A 876 -12.40 21.84 -2.68
CA MET A 876 -12.02 23.20 -2.29
C MET A 876 -11.26 23.19 -0.97
N VAL A 877 -10.02 23.67 -0.99
CA VAL A 877 -9.14 23.83 0.18
C VAL A 877 -9.00 25.30 0.55
N GLY A 878 -9.06 25.59 1.84
CA GLY A 878 -8.85 26.94 2.39
C GLY A 878 -7.36 27.24 2.59
N LEU A 879 -6.94 28.43 2.19
CA LEU A 879 -5.59 28.97 2.23
C LEU A 879 -5.62 30.34 2.91
N GLY A 880 -6.13 30.41 4.15
CA GLY A 880 -6.43 31.68 4.82
C GLY A 880 -7.60 32.38 4.13
N PRO A 881 -7.51 33.67 3.74
CA PRO A 881 -8.59 34.39 3.06
C PRO A 881 -8.81 33.96 1.60
N LYS A 882 -8.01 33.01 1.09
CA LYS A 882 -8.14 32.42 -0.24
C LYS A 882 -8.56 30.96 -0.19
N ALA A 883 -8.97 30.43 -1.33
CA ALA A 883 -9.20 29.02 -1.53
C ALA A 883 -8.59 28.57 -2.87
N ALA A 884 -8.34 27.28 -3.01
CA ALA A 884 -7.95 26.65 -4.27
C ALA A 884 -8.78 25.38 -4.49
N LEU A 885 -8.90 24.96 -5.75
CA LEU A 885 -9.54 23.70 -6.12
C LEU A 885 -8.48 22.65 -6.46
N TYR A 886 -8.68 21.44 -5.96
CA TYR A 886 -7.85 20.28 -6.25
C TYR A 886 -8.67 19.19 -6.94
N ASP A 887 -8.28 18.83 -8.16
CA ASP A 887 -8.83 17.72 -8.94
C ASP A 887 -8.10 16.43 -8.53
N PHE A 888 -8.76 15.61 -7.71
CA PHE A 888 -8.17 14.39 -7.14
C PHE A 888 -8.16 13.18 -8.10
N VAL A 889 -8.76 13.31 -9.29
CA VAL A 889 -8.67 12.31 -10.36
C VAL A 889 -7.57 12.67 -11.34
N GLY A 890 -7.46 13.95 -11.69
CA GLY A 890 -6.44 14.48 -12.60
C GLY A 890 -5.11 14.84 -11.92
N ASN A 891 -5.04 14.84 -10.58
CA ASN A 891 -3.90 15.32 -9.80
C ASN A 891 -3.49 16.75 -10.17
N ARG A 892 -4.47 17.66 -10.26
CA ARG A 892 -4.22 19.07 -10.63
C ARG A 892 -4.73 20.00 -9.57
N ILE A 893 -4.06 21.13 -9.43
CA ILE A 893 -4.43 22.19 -8.49
C ILE A 893 -4.64 23.49 -9.24
N SER A 894 -5.71 24.21 -8.89
CA SER A 894 -6.05 25.48 -9.49
C SER A 894 -5.23 26.61 -8.87
N THR A 895 -5.15 27.74 -9.59
CA THR A 895 -4.71 29.01 -9.00
C THR A 895 -5.61 29.43 -7.83
N PRO A 896 -5.07 30.03 -6.75
CA PRO A 896 -5.86 30.52 -5.62
C PRO A 896 -6.82 31.66 -5.98
N PHE A 897 -8.01 31.67 -5.38
CA PHE A 897 -9.04 32.70 -5.52
C PHE A 897 -9.57 33.16 -4.16
N SER A 898 -10.30 34.27 -4.11
CA SER A 898 -10.85 34.80 -2.85
C SER A 898 -11.85 33.84 -2.20
N TRP A 899 -11.66 33.53 -0.91
CA TRP A 899 -12.52 32.62 -0.17
C TRP A 899 -13.94 33.19 -0.11
N GLY A 900 -14.92 32.41 -0.58
CA GLY A 900 -16.33 32.77 -0.52
C GLY A 900 -16.88 33.26 -1.86
N ARG A 901 -16.05 33.39 -2.90
CA ARG A 901 -16.54 33.64 -4.27
C ARG A 901 -17.17 32.41 -4.91
N VAL A 902 -16.65 31.23 -4.55
CA VAL A 902 -17.22 29.96 -4.95
C VAL A 902 -17.86 29.33 -3.72
N ILE A 903 -19.16 29.00 -3.83
CA ILE A 903 -19.93 28.37 -2.77
C ILE A 903 -20.55 27.06 -3.27
N GLY A 904 -20.80 26.15 -2.33
CA GLY A 904 -21.38 24.85 -2.60
C GLY A 904 -21.87 24.19 -1.31
N THR A 905 -22.73 23.18 -1.45
CA THR A 905 -23.24 22.36 -0.34
C THR A 905 -22.13 21.46 0.23
N ARG A 906 -22.46 20.67 1.26
CA ARG A 906 -21.55 19.68 1.84
C ARG A 906 -22.15 18.26 1.76
N PRO A 907 -21.76 17.42 0.77
CA PRO A 907 -20.86 17.72 -0.35
C PRO A 907 -21.50 18.65 -1.40
N ALA A 908 -20.67 19.31 -2.19
CA ALA A 908 -21.07 20.25 -3.23
C ALA A 908 -21.58 19.47 -4.45
N ARG A 909 -22.86 19.59 -4.77
CA ARG A 909 -23.37 19.02 -6.05
C ARG A 909 -22.91 19.83 -7.25
N LYS A 910 -22.83 21.14 -7.04
CA LYS A 910 -22.46 22.17 -8.00
C LYS A 910 -21.70 23.27 -7.27
N TRP A 911 -20.82 23.94 -7.99
CA TRP A 911 -20.13 25.13 -7.56
C TRP A 911 -20.82 26.36 -8.14
N TYR A 912 -21.12 27.33 -7.29
CA TYR A 912 -21.78 28.57 -7.69
C TYR A 912 -20.88 29.76 -7.41
N CYS A 913 -20.84 30.69 -8.37
CA CYS A 913 -20.49 32.08 -8.08
C CYS A 913 -21.76 32.86 -7.77
N TYR A 914 -21.64 33.90 -6.96
CA TYR A 914 -22.78 34.74 -6.63
C TYR A 914 -22.44 36.22 -6.57
N ASP A 915 -23.48 37.03 -6.79
CA ASP A 915 -23.52 38.44 -6.47
C ASP A 915 -24.75 38.72 -5.59
N TYR A 916 -24.57 39.57 -4.58
CA TYR A 916 -25.63 39.90 -3.64
C TYR A 916 -25.81 41.42 -3.55
N CYS A 917 -26.97 41.88 -4.01
CA CYS A 917 -27.37 43.28 -3.87
C CYS A 917 -28.23 43.44 -2.61
N LYS A 918 -27.64 44.03 -1.56
CA LYS A 918 -28.33 44.29 -0.28
C LYS A 918 -29.52 45.22 -0.40
N GLU A 919 -29.44 46.22 -1.28
CA GLU A 919 -30.50 47.22 -1.48
C GLU A 919 -31.77 46.61 -2.08
N THR A 920 -31.60 45.75 -3.09
CA THR A 920 -32.72 45.07 -3.77
C THR A 920 -33.04 43.70 -3.18
N ARG A 921 -32.26 43.24 -2.18
CA ARG A 921 -32.32 41.88 -1.60
C ARG A 921 -32.39 40.80 -2.68
N THR A 922 -31.51 40.93 -3.66
CA THR A 922 -31.42 39.98 -4.77
C THR A 922 -30.09 39.25 -4.70
N LEU A 923 -30.15 37.93 -4.63
CA LEU A 923 -29.00 37.03 -4.72
C LEU A 923 -29.02 36.40 -6.11
N THR A 924 -28.02 36.71 -6.93
CA THR A 924 -27.88 36.13 -8.26
C THR A 924 -26.81 35.04 -8.21
N LEU A 925 -27.15 33.82 -8.62
CA LEU A 925 -26.24 32.68 -8.71
C LEU A 925 -25.90 32.38 -10.17
N ARG A 926 -24.67 31.93 -10.40
CA ARG A 926 -24.24 31.30 -11.65
C ARG A 926 -23.59 29.96 -11.33
N ASP A 927 -24.07 28.91 -11.98
CA ASP A 927 -23.41 27.60 -11.93
C ASP A 927 -22.11 27.67 -12.74
N VAL A 928 -20.97 27.43 -12.07
CA VAL A 928 -19.64 27.45 -12.69
C VAL A 928 -19.01 26.06 -12.69
N THR A 929 -19.75 25.02 -12.32
CA THR A 929 -19.22 23.67 -12.07
C THR A 929 -18.36 23.13 -13.21
N GLU A 930 -18.82 23.25 -14.45
CA GLU A 930 -18.08 22.78 -15.65
C GLU A 930 -17.04 23.82 -16.14
N GLU A 931 -17.32 25.10 -15.92
CA GLU A 931 -16.48 26.23 -16.37
C GLU A 931 -15.26 26.49 -15.47
N LEU A 932 -15.23 25.98 -14.24
CA LEU A 932 -14.08 26.15 -13.34
C LEU A 932 -12.77 25.63 -13.95
N SER A 933 -12.85 24.64 -14.84
CA SER A 933 -11.71 24.11 -15.59
C SER A 933 -11.10 25.13 -16.56
N THR A 934 -11.88 26.11 -17.03
CA THR A 934 -11.46 27.15 -17.98
C THR A 934 -11.29 28.52 -17.32
N LEU A 935 -11.97 28.78 -16.21
CA LEU A 935 -11.91 30.05 -15.46
C LEU A 935 -10.65 30.18 -14.59
N LEU A 936 -10.04 29.05 -14.23
CA LEU A 936 -8.82 29.00 -13.41
C LEU A 936 -7.69 28.37 -14.21
N GLU A 937 -6.47 28.78 -13.93
CA GLU A 937 -5.29 28.06 -14.43
C GLU A 937 -5.04 26.84 -13.53
N TRP A 938 -4.64 25.73 -14.14
CA TRP A 938 -4.42 24.45 -13.44
C TRP A 938 -3.01 23.96 -13.67
N GLU A 939 -2.33 23.63 -12.58
CA GLU A 939 -1.00 23.01 -12.61
C GLU A 939 -1.07 21.58 -12.09
N GLU A 940 -0.19 20.71 -12.58
CA GLU A 940 -0.04 19.36 -12.02
C GLU A 940 0.50 19.46 -10.59
N ALA A 941 -0.20 18.84 -9.63
CA ALA A 941 0.19 18.87 -8.23
C ALA A 941 1.43 17.99 -8.03
N ALA A 942 2.45 18.52 -7.33
CA ALA A 942 3.67 17.78 -7.04
C ALA A 942 3.37 16.51 -6.23
N THR A 943 3.74 15.33 -6.76
CA THR A 943 3.55 14.03 -6.11
C THR A 943 4.83 13.52 -5.45
N PRO A 944 4.73 12.62 -4.46
CA PRO A 944 5.90 11.92 -3.92
C PRO A 944 6.58 11.10 -5.03
N LEU A 945 7.84 11.42 -5.33
CA LEU A 945 8.67 10.66 -6.26
C LEU A 945 9.02 9.28 -5.64
N GLY A 946 8.30 8.24 -6.06
CA GLY A 946 8.63 6.83 -5.79
C GLY A 946 7.81 6.16 -4.67
N ASP A 947 7.68 4.83 -4.75
CA ASP A 947 6.94 3.93 -3.84
C ASP A 947 7.40 3.92 -2.37
N THR A 948 8.26 4.85 -1.96
CA THR A 948 8.82 4.95 -0.61
C THR A 948 8.00 5.88 0.27
N LYS A 949 7.40 5.32 1.33
CA LYS A 949 6.58 5.98 2.37
C LYS A 949 7.29 7.05 3.22
N GLU A 950 8.45 7.56 2.82
CA GLU A 950 9.16 8.58 3.59
C GLU A 950 8.64 9.97 3.22
N LYS A 951 8.27 10.77 4.24
CA LYS A 951 7.89 12.18 4.11
C LYS A 951 9.04 12.94 3.45
N ASN A 952 9.03 13.07 2.12
CA ASN A 952 10.08 13.79 1.40
C ASN A 952 9.83 15.32 1.55
N PRO A 953 10.61 16.05 2.36
CA PRO A 953 10.34 17.47 2.62
C PRO A 953 10.32 18.33 1.36
N ASP A 954 11.04 17.95 0.31
CA ASP A 954 11.10 18.69 -0.96
C ASP A 954 9.77 18.67 -1.72
N TRP A 955 8.99 17.57 -1.62
CA TRP A 955 7.67 17.50 -2.26
C TRP A 955 6.66 18.39 -1.53
N HIS A 956 6.68 18.39 -0.20
CA HIS A 956 5.85 19.27 0.64
C HIS A 956 6.16 20.73 0.33
N LEU A 957 7.45 21.10 0.28
CA LEU A 957 7.90 22.44 -0.06
C LEU A 957 7.45 22.85 -1.47
N LYS A 958 7.49 21.94 -2.44
CA LYS A 958 7.03 22.22 -3.81
C LYS A 958 5.51 22.38 -3.89
N LEU A 959 4.72 21.51 -3.27
CA LEU A 959 3.26 21.66 -3.24
C LEU A 959 2.82 22.90 -2.46
N HIS A 960 3.50 23.21 -1.34
CA HIS A 960 3.34 24.47 -0.62
C HIS A 960 3.68 25.65 -1.54
N SER A 961 4.79 25.59 -2.29
CA SER A 961 5.09 26.65 -3.25
C SER A 961 3.98 26.80 -4.29
N GLN A 962 3.42 25.73 -4.86
CA GLN A 962 2.33 25.83 -5.84
C GLN A 962 1.06 26.50 -5.28
N LEU A 963 0.75 26.23 -4.01
CA LEU A 963 -0.40 26.82 -3.30
C LEU A 963 -0.19 28.28 -2.92
N TYR A 964 1.04 28.63 -2.54
CA TYR A 964 1.36 29.90 -1.91
C TYR A 964 2.23 30.83 -2.78
N PHE A 965 2.60 30.43 -4.02
CA PHE A 965 3.38 31.28 -4.92
C PHE A 965 2.57 32.53 -5.30
N GLY A 966 3.13 33.71 -5.02
CA GLY A 966 2.46 34.99 -5.26
C GLY A 966 1.65 35.53 -4.08
N LEU A 967 1.48 34.77 -2.98
CA LEU A 967 1.05 35.31 -1.69
C LEU A 967 2.24 36.04 -1.02
N LYS A 968 2.62 37.20 -1.56
CA LYS A 968 3.56 38.11 -0.89
C LYS A 968 2.75 39.08 -0.02
N GLY A 969 2.53 38.72 1.23
CA GLY A 969 1.91 39.60 2.22
C GLY A 969 1.63 38.84 3.52
N GLU A 970 2.39 39.19 4.55
CA GLU A 970 2.19 38.97 5.98
C GLU A 970 1.05 38.02 6.38
N GLU A 971 1.41 36.75 6.57
CA GLU A 971 0.90 35.77 7.54
C GLU A 971 1.14 34.39 6.92
N GLU A 972 2.27 33.76 7.29
CA GLU A 972 2.36 32.30 7.24
C GLU A 972 1.13 31.75 8.00
N PRO A 973 0.47 30.68 7.53
CA PRO A 973 -0.51 30.01 8.36
C PRO A 973 0.23 29.55 9.62
N GLU A 974 -0.11 30.14 10.78
CA GLU A 974 0.36 29.63 12.06
C GLU A 974 0.11 28.12 12.06
N GLU A 975 1.16 27.36 12.39
CA GLU A 975 1.01 25.94 12.70
C GLU A 975 -0.23 25.78 13.59
N PRO A 976 -1.11 24.79 13.35
CA PRO A 976 -2.18 24.51 14.30
C PRO A 976 -1.48 24.28 15.64
N LEU A 977 -1.67 25.21 16.58
CA LEU A 977 -1.05 25.16 17.91
C LEU A 977 -1.12 23.73 18.41
N SER A 978 0.03 23.07 18.47
CA SER A 978 0.21 21.88 19.27
C SER A 978 -0.02 22.32 20.71
N GLY A 979 -1.26 22.22 21.17
CA GLY A 979 -1.63 22.41 22.55
C GLY A 979 -1.08 21.26 23.39
N GLU A 980 0.23 21.28 23.64
CA GLU A 980 0.78 20.67 24.86
C GLU A 980 0.33 21.52 26.05
N GLY A 981 -0.46 20.90 26.93
CA GLY A 981 -0.53 21.15 28.37
C GLY A 981 -0.65 22.59 28.88
N GLY A 982 -1.84 22.96 29.36
CA GLY A 982 -1.97 24.08 30.29
C GLY A 982 -3.42 24.51 30.54
N THR A 983 -4.07 23.87 31.53
CA THR A 983 -5.16 24.41 32.37
C THR A 983 -6.04 25.52 31.76
N MET A 984 -7.21 25.17 31.23
CA MET A 984 -8.55 25.45 31.80
C MET A 984 -9.64 24.85 30.91
#